data_AF-A0A095SXP1-F1
#
_entry.id   AF-A0A095SXP1-F1
#
_cell.length_a   1.000
_cell.length_b   1.000
_cell.length_c   1.000
_cell.angle_alpha   90.00
_cell.angle_beta   90.00
_cell.angle_gamma   90.00
#
_symmetry.space_group_name_H-M   'P 1'
#
loop_
_entity.id
_entity.type
_entity.pdbx_description
1 polymer ?
#
loop_
_entity_poly.entity_id
_entity_poly.type
_entity_poly.pdbx_seq_one_letter_code
_entity_poly.pdbx_strand_id
1 'polypeptide(L)'
;MKIETSLIKEKTRITNDKKLDKELKSFVLFLNSIHKLEFETSDYPNSSYLLKERIIYLHNTSSYRIENFTLLALKLYENYKQILKFRQSKNLQKDIEFLDQIEKKFTQEHFIHHYHSLEKELWKIIVFENNNKYQSDFHEFLKTLLENKHEKTFLLVEAYSQLLPVLQISNQAIYDNSLILLDITKSDAEWNIPRGEVLIGLRSWAFQYTSRGKELLNLSLLKSDDNVDIISALIAGIYDKLGLKFYTEDIENFVNSKSSLFGIFNGLAIIKDIGEKEASLYIKLFDLHSSDENLLIPLVRMLLAVIKSKSNFKNKIKSTKQIFFRLNEVFKRDNQGVIRYVLNEISFLDNYYSEKTDLLLNLISQNHFSNDKYINGICQVFWHLKEIDSLKKVLLALAAFRPFKNTAKYFTSSFHHFDPLELDKMIIEFLLDNKAYIRHLGISVFDRLSPDSGYLFKNNILKLEPLEQYKLWVAVCRNLKEPKHFLPCLLPLLKSNSETVKESFICKLEEFSEDYGGHITQLLEEKIGIYVSQQIFERIKNYSDNFNATNLDVKNKILELNPYYTHNKLFIEFNAMYRRDFSKKINKGGQENSFLSQLATTVQLGKGGGWRIGEREEISKLGSFGVSFALPRSYFIFPDKYDMEMGVEMREDWQEGDFDLIKEFISNEQQ
;
A
#
# COMPACT_ATOMS: atom_id res chain seq x y z
N MET A 1 21.37 -19.07 29.11
CA MET A 1 20.43 -19.98 28.43
C MET A 1 20.92 -20.11 27.00
N LYS A 2 21.46 -21.26 26.58
CA LYS A 2 21.79 -21.51 25.16
C LYS A 2 20.46 -21.58 24.40
N ILE A 3 20.36 -20.90 23.25
CA ILE A 3 19.22 -21.10 22.36
C ILE A 3 19.46 -22.47 21.73
N GLU A 4 18.80 -23.50 22.24
CA GLU A 4 18.79 -24.80 21.60
C GLU A 4 17.93 -24.69 20.34
N THR A 5 18.54 -24.86 19.16
CA THR A 5 17.78 -24.88 17.92
C THR A 5 16.78 -26.04 17.96
N SER A 6 15.60 -25.85 17.36
CA SER A 6 14.53 -26.87 17.30
C SER A 6 15.09 -28.23 16.85
N LEU A 7 16.02 -28.24 15.90
CA LEU A 7 16.70 -29.44 15.42
C LEU A 7 17.41 -30.24 16.52
N ILE A 8 18.21 -29.60 17.37
CA ILE A 8 18.98 -30.28 18.44
C ILE A 8 18.03 -30.81 19.52
N LYS A 9 17.04 -29.99 19.90
CA LYS A 9 16.03 -30.36 20.88
C LYS A 9 15.25 -31.60 20.44
N GLU A 10 14.73 -31.60 19.20
CA GLU A 10 13.95 -32.72 18.68
C GLU A 10 14.82 -33.96 18.42
N LYS A 11 16.06 -33.80 17.96
CA LYS A 11 17.02 -34.93 17.85
C LYS A 11 17.27 -35.61 19.20
N THR A 12 17.42 -34.81 20.26
CA THR A 12 17.58 -35.30 21.63
C THR A 12 16.31 -36.00 22.12
N ARG A 13 15.13 -35.45 21.82
CA ARG A 13 13.83 -36.05 22.14
C ARG A 13 13.64 -37.41 21.48
N ILE A 14 13.92 -37.56 20.18
CA ILE A 14 13.85 -38.85 19.47
C ILE A 14 14.80 -39.88 20.13
N THR A 15 16.00 -39.45 20.51
CA THR A 15 17.00 -40.34 21.11
C THR A 15 16.54 -40.84 22.50
N ASN A 16 15.86 -40.00 23.27
CA ASN A 16 15.45 -40.30 24.64
C ASN A 16 14.09 -41.02 24.74
N ASP A 17 13.18 -40.80 23.79
CA ASP A 17 11.85 -41.41 23.77
C ASP A 17 11.78 -42.57 22.75
N LYS A 18 11.98 -43.80 23.25
CA LYS A 18 11.91 -45.02 22.43
C LYS A 18 10.54 -45.26 21.80
N LYS A 19 9.46 -44.78 22.43
CA LYS A 19 8.10 -44.93 21.89
C LYS A 19 7.93 -43.97 20.71
N LEU A 20 8.34 -42.73 20.88
CA LEU A 20 8.35 -41.73 19.80
C LEU A 20 9.18 -42.19 18.59
N ASP A 21 10.39 -42.69 18.81
CA ASP A 21 11.24 -43.20 17.71
C ASP A 21 10.56 -44.36 16.96
N LYS A 22 9.93 -45.30 17.68
CA LYS A 22 9.22 -46.42 17.06
C LYS A 22 8.03 -45.96 16.23
N GLU A 23 7.20 -45.07 16.77
CA GLU A 23 6.02 -44.55 16.07
C GLU A 23 6.40 -43.70 14.85
N LEU A 24 7.45 -42.87 14.96
CA LEU A 24 7.99 -42.11 13.82
C LEU A 24 8.55 -43.03 12.72
N LYS A 25 9.20 -44.14 13.06
CA LYS A 25 9.66 -45.13 12.06
C LYS A 25 8.49 -45.71 11.28
N SER A 26 7.46 -46.18 11.98
CA SER A 26 6.25 -46.71 11.34
C SER A 26 5.59 -45.65 10.45
N PHE A 27 5.50 -44.42 10.95
CA PHE A 27 4.90 -43.32 10.22
C PHE A 27 5.68 -42.93 8.95
N VAL A 28 7.01 -42.82 9.02
CA VAL A 28 7.85 -42.55 7.84
C VAL A 28 7.75 -43.66 6.80
N LEU A 29 7.69 -44.94 7.23
CA LEU A 29 7.50 -46.06 6.30
C LEU A 29 6.17 -45.94 5.55
N PHE A 30 5.10 -45.54 6.24
CA PHE A 30 3.81 -45.25 5.64
C PHE A 30 3.87 -44.08 4.65
N LEU A 31 4.46 -42.94 5.04
CA LEU A 31 4.59 -41.79 4.13
C LEU A 31 5.40 -42.16 2.87
N ASN A 32 6.40 -43.02 3.02
CA ASN A 32 7.17 -43.55 1.89
C ASN A 32 6.40 -44.55 1.03
N SER A 33 5.33 -45.19 1.52
CA SER A 33 4.48 -46.04 0.67
C SER A 33 3.45 -45.24 -0.12
N ILE A 34 2.94 -44.15 0.46
CA ILE A 34 1.93 -43.31 -0.21
C ILE A 34 2.52 -42.15 -1.01
N HIS A 35 3.77 -41.77 -0.73
CA HIS A 35 4.49 -40.64 -1.34
C HIS A 35 3.75 -39.29 -1.21
N LYS A 36 3.04 -39.08 -0.10
CA LYS A 36 2.26 -37.86 0.20
C LYS A 36 2.57 -37.34 1.60
N LEU A 37 2.38 -36.04 1.80
CA LEU A 37 2.48 -35.35 3.12
C LEU A 37 1.12 -34.92 3.68
N GLU A 38 0.05 -35.09 2.89
CA GLU A 38 -1.35 -34.95 3.30
C GLU A 38 -2.08 -36.23 2.86
N PHE A 39 -2.82 -36.82 3.78
CA PHE A 39 -3.43 -38.15 3.61
C PHE A 39 -4.76 -38.24 4.36
N GLU A 40 -5.64 -39.13 3.94
CA GLU A 40 -6.96 -39.26 4.53
C GLU A 40 -6.89 -39.94 5.91
N THR A 41 -7.88 -39.67 6.76
CA THR A 41 -7.95 -40.33 8.08
C THR A 41 -8.12 -41.85 7.98
N SER A 42 -8.68 -42.32 6.86
CA SER A 42 -8.81 -43.73 6.45
C SER A 42 -7.46 -44.39 6.14
N ASP A 43 -6.50 -43.63 5.60
CA ASP A 43 -5.20 -44.16 5.16
C ASP A 43 -4.28 -44.52 6.34
N TYR A 44 -4.44 -43.84 7.48
CA TYR A 44 -3.63 -44.05 8.68
C TYR A 44 -4.49 -44.08 9.97
N PRO A 45 -5.17 -45.21 10.27
CA PRO A 45 -6.13 -45.31 11.37
C PRO A 45 -5.48 -45.26 12.77
N ASN A 46 -4.18 -45.56 12.89
CA ASN A 46 -3.43 -45.56 14.15
C ASN A 46 -2.72 -44.22 14.44
N SER A 47 -3.44 -43.08 14.33
CA SER A 47 -2.89 -41.72 14.43
C SER A 47 -2.87 -41.12 15.85
N SER A 48 -3.50 -41.77 16.84
CA SER A 48 -3.80 -41.17 18.16
C SER A 48 -2.55 -40.69 18.91
N TYR A 49 -1.44 -41.43 18.82
CA TYR A 49 -0.17 -41.01 19.41
C TYR A 49 0.47 -39.85 18.65
N LEU A 50 0.44 -39.85 17.31
CA LEU A 50 0.99 -38.78 16.49
C LEU A 50 0.25 -37.45 16.68
N LEU A 51 -1.08 -37.50 16.85
CA LEU A 51 -1.91 -36.34 17.20
C LEU A 51 -1.58 -35.80 18.59
N LYS A 52 -1.44 -36.70 19.58
CA LYS A 52 -1.10 -36.31 20.96
C LYS A 52 0.26 -35.63 21.03
N GLU A 53 1.25 -36.14 20.30
CA GLU A 53 2.60 -35.60 20.27
C GLU A 53 2.77 -34.40 19.31
N ARG A 54 1.67 -33.93 18.68
CA ARG A 54 1.65 -32.80 17.73
C ARG A 54 2.61 -33.00 16.55
N ILE A 55 2.65 -34.21 16.02
CA ILE A 55 3.39 -34.54 14.80
C ILE A 55 2.51 -34.29 13.58
N ILE A 56 1.22 -34.61 13.71
CA ILE A 56 0.17 -34.35 12.73
C ILE A 56 -1.02 -33.67 13.40
N TYR A 57 -1.84 -32.98 12.61
CA TYR A 57 -3.10 -32.41 13.04
C TYR A 57 -4.23 -32.76 12.06
N LEU A 58 -5.47 -32.73 12.55
CA LEU A 58 -6.66 -32.98 11.73
C LEU A 58 -7.06 -31.71 10.98
N HIS A 59 -7.12 -31.79 9.65
CA HIS A 59 -7.55 -30.74 8.75
C HIS A 59 -8.89 -31.13 8.09
N ASN A 60 -9.89 -30.23 8.16
CA ASN A 60 -11.20 -30.38 7.54
C ASN A 60 -11.92 -31.73 7.78
N THR A 61 -11.91 -32.24 9.02
CA THR A 61 -12.58 -33.48 9.47
C THR A 61 -12.19 -34.80 8.78
N SER A 62 -11.54 -34.77 7.61
CA SER A 62 -11.28 -35.95 6.78
C SER A 62 -9.81 -36.17 6.41
N SER A 63 -8.91 -35.24 6.73
CA SER A 63 -7.48 -35.33 6.34
C SER A 63 -6.53 -35.05 7.49
N TYR A 64 -5.37 -35.71 7.48
CA TYR A 64 -4.25 -35.38 8.37
C TYR A 64 -3.19 -34.57 7.61
N ARG A 65 -2.61 -33.59 8.30
CA ARG A 65 -1.48 -32.78 7.83
C ARG A 65 -0.34 -32.80 8.84
N ILE A 66 0.88 -32.62 8.36
CA ILE A 66 2.07 -32.55 9.21
C ILE A 66 2.08 -31.24 10.00
N GLU A 67 2.26 -31.35 11.32
CA GLU A 67 2.44 -30.21 12.24
C GLU A 67 3.93 -29.98 12.52
N ASN A 68 4.70 -31.04 12.76
CA ASN A 68 6.12 -30.95 13.14
C ASN A 68 7.04 -31.53 12.05
N PHE A 69 7.45 -30.65 11.12
CA PHE A 69 8.35 -31.02 10.03
C PHE A 69 9.76 -31.39 10.49
N THR A 70 10.27 -30.84 11.61
CA THR A 70 11.62 -31.14 12.11
C THR A 70 11.75 -32.60 12.53
N LEU A 71 10.78 -33.12 13.31
CA LEU A 71 10.75 -34.53 13.74
C LEU A 71 10.63 -35.47 12.54
N LEU A 72 9.74 -35.13 11.60
CA LEU A 72 9.57 -35.89 10.37
C LEU A 72 10.86 -35.93 9.56
N ALA A 73 11.47 -34.78 9.30
CA ALA A 73 12.68 -34.66 8.50
C ALA A 73 13.84 -35.47 9.07
N LEU A 74 14.05 -35.43 10.40
CA LEU A 74 15.10 -36.21 11.07
C LEU A 74 14.98 -37.71 10.76
N LYS A 75 13.76 -38.24 10.88
CA LYS A 75 13.53 -39.68 10.69
C LYS A 75 13.48 -40.07 9.21
N LEU A 76 12.92 -39.21 8.37
CA LEU A 76 12.82 -39.41 6.92
C LEU A 76 14.21 -39.39 6.28
N TYR A 77 15.07 -38.46 6.68
CA TYR A 77 16.47 -38.38 6.24
C TYR A 77 17.27 -39.66 6.58
N GLU A 78 17.13 -40.18 7.81
CA GLU A 78 17.76 -41.46 8.21
C GLU A 78 17.27 -42.63 7.34
N ASN A 79 15.96 -42.69 7.05
CA ASN A 79 15.40 -43.75 6.23
C ASN A 79 15.89 -43.68 4.78
N TYR A 80 15.88 -42.49 4.16
CA TYR A 80 16.35 -42.32 2.79
C TYR A 80 17.86 -42.53 2.64
N LYS A 81 18.67 -42.25 3.66
CA LYS A 81 20.08 -42.66 3.68
C LYS A 81 20.24 -44.17 3.48
N GLN A 82 19.38 -44.97 4.12
CA GLN A 82 19.40 -46.43 3.99
C GLN A 82 18.87 -46.88 2.63
N ILE A 83 17.72 -46.35 2.20
CA ILE A 83 17.06 -46.71 0.93
C ILE A 83 17.95 -46.38 -0.28
N LEU A 84 18.49 -45.16 -0.32
CA LEU A 84 19.33 -44.68 -1.42
C LEU A 84 20.82 -45.05 -1.24
N LYS A 85 21.16 -45.78 -0.16
CA LYS A 85 22.55 -46.12 0.21
C LYS A 85 23.48 -44.89 0.22
N PHE A 86 22.93 -43.74 0.58
CA PHE A 86 23.65 -42.47 0.55
C PHE A 86 24.68 -42.39 1.66
N ARG A 87 25.92 -42.09 1.27
CA ARG A 87 27.02 -41.79 2.19
C ARG A 87 27.38 -40.32 2.05
N GLN A 88 26.93 -39.54 3.02
CA GLN A 88 27.26 -38.12 3.10
C GLN A 88 28.78 -37.92 3.09
N SER A 89 29.24 -36.88 2.39
CA SER A 89 30.64 -36.53 2.25
C SER A 89 30.83 -35.02 2.40
N LYS A 90 32.06 -34.52 2.42
CA LYS A 90 32.34 -33.07 2.41
C LYS A 90 31.81 -32.33 1.17
N ASN A 91 31.49 -33.07 0.10
CA ASN A 91 30.99 -32.48 -1.13
C ASN A 91 29.47 -32.26 -1.04
N LEU A 92 29.07 -31.01 -0.83
CA LEU A 92 27.67 -30.56 -0.78
C LEU A 92 26.90 -30.75 -2.10
N GLN A 93 27.58 -30.92 -3.24
CA GLN A 93 26.90 -31.27 -4.49
C GLN A 93 26.24 -32.64 -4.41
N LYS A 94 26.87 -33.60 -3.72
CA LYS A 94 26.27 -34.92 -3.48
C LYS A 94 25.07 -34.85 -2.53
N ASP A 95 25.06 -33.88 -1.61
CA ASP A 95 23.93 -33.62 -0.75
C ASP A 95 22.74 -33.03 -1.53
N ILE A 96 23.01 -32.12 -2.49
CA ILE A 96 22.00 -31.62 -3.43
C ILE A 96 21.40 -32.76 -4.23
N GLU A 97 22.24 -33.57 -4.88
CA GLU A 97 21.79 -34.73 -5.68
C GLU A 97 20.97 -35.72 -4.85
N PHE A 98 21.29 -35.88 -3.57
CA PHE A 98 20.53 -36.72 -2.64
C PHE A 98 19.16 -36.12 -2.32
N LEU A 99 19.06 -34.82 -2.07
CA LEU A 99 17.79 -34.14 -1.87
C LEU A 99 16.91 -34.20 -3.12
N ASP A 100 17.48 -34.01 -4.31
CA ASP A 100 16.75 -34.13 -5.59
C ASP A 100 16.18 -35.55 -5.79
N GLN A 101 16.91 -36.57 -5.34
CA GLN A 101 16.41 -37.95 -5.36
C GLN A 101 15.26 -38.17 -4.36
N ILE A 102 15.30 -37.53 -3.19
CA ILE A 102 14.18 -37.56 -2.24
C ILE A 102 12.98 -36.85 -2.87
N GLU A 103 13.17 -35.66 -3.41
CA GLU A 103 12.11 -34.85 -4.06
C GLU A 103 11.42 -35.64 -5.17
N LYS A 104 12.18 -36.28 -6.07
CA LYS A 104 11.64 -37.14 -7.14
C LYS A 104 10.81 -38.33 -6.65
N LYS A 105 10.90 -38.71 -5.37
CA LYS A 105 10.04 -39.76 -4.80
C LYS A 105 8.66 -39.24 -4.41
N PHE A 106 8.52 -37.94 -4.23
CA PHE A 106 7.26 -37.28 -3.99
C PHE A 106 6.81 -36.65 -5.31
N THR A 107 5.97 -37.36 -6.07
CA THR A 107 5.33 -36.80 -7.27
C THR A 107 3.94 -37.43 -7.45
N GLN A 108 2.89 -36.61 -7.31
CA GLN A 108 1.64 -36.78 -8.05
C GLN A 108 1.48 -35.55 -8.97
N GLU A 109 0.62 -35.65 -9.98
CA GLU A 109 0.36 -34.64 -11.03
C GLU A 109 -0.09 -33.26 -10.53
N HIS A 110 -0.12 -33.01 -9.23
CA HIS A 110 -0.54 -31.76 -8.60
C HIS A 110 0.53 -31.34 -7.57
N PHE A 111 0.83 -30.04 -7.54
CA PHE A 111 1.78 -29.39 -6.61
C PHE A 111 1.67 -29.98 -5.19
N ILE A 112 2.77 -30.56 -4.67
CA ILE A 112 2.75 -31.16 -3.32
C ILE A 112 2.75 -30.03 -2.31
N HIS A 113 1.56 -29.72 -1.80
CA HIS A 113 1.40 -28.86 -0.65
C HIS A 113 2.34 -29.34 0.47
N HIS A 114 3.18 -28.42 0.97
CA HIS A 114 4.09 -28.60 2.11
C HIS A 114 5.42 -29.33 1.89
N TYR A 115 5.78 -29.79 0.67
CA TYR A 115 7.13 -30.37 0.46
C TYR A 115 8.24 -29.36 0.77
N HIS A 116 8.06 -28.10 0.37
CA HIS A 116 9.01 -27.03 0.68
C HIS A 116 9.30 -26.89 2.19
N SER A 117 8.31 -27.10 3.06
CA SER A 117 8.50 -27.09 4.52
C SER A 117 9.35 -28.26 5.00
N LEU A 118 9.20 -29.44 4.39
CA LEU A 118 10.04 -30.60 4.66
C LEU A 118 11.48 -30.36 4.16
N GLU A 119 11.63 -29.83 2.95
CA GLU A 119 12.93 -29.57 2.32
C GLU A 119 13.76 -28.58 3.16
N LYS A 120 13.14 -27.51 3.70
CA LYS A 120 13.78 -26.59 4.65
C LYS A 120 14.41 -27.31 5.84
N GLU A 121 13.71 -28.26 6.44
CA GLU A 121 14.22 -29.02 7.59
C GLU A 121 15.29 -30.04 7.20
N LEU A 122 15.18 -30.66 6.01
CA LEU A 122 16.22 -31.53 5.46
C LEU A 122 17.54 -30.78 5.24
N TRP A 123 17.48 -29.56 4.70
CA TRP A 123 18.66 -28.70 4.55
C TRP A 123 19.34 -28.39 5.87
N LYS A 124 18.57 -28.12 6.94
CA LYS A 124 19.12 -27.92 8.29
C LYS A 124 19.89 -29.16 8.77
N ILE A 125 19.34 -30.36 8.55
CA ILE A 125 20.02 -31.61 8.91
C ILE A 125 21.35 -31.74 8.17
N ILE A 126 21.36 -31.48 6.86
CA ILE A 126 22.57 -31.60 6.01
C ILE A 126 23.65 -30.62 6.45
N VAL A 127 23.30 -29.34 6.66
CA VAL A 127 24.24 -28.32 7.14
C VAL A 127 24.79 -28.71 8.52
N PHE A 128 23.91 -29.11 9.44
CA PHE A 128 24.32 -29.50 10.79
C PHE A 128 25.26 -30.73 10.80
N GLU A 129 24.96 -31.76 10.01
CA GLU A 129 25.80 -32.96 9.91
C GLU A 129 27.14 -32.67 9.22
N ASN A 130 27.14 -31.86 8.16
CA ASN A 130 28.37 -31.49 7.45
C ASN A 130 29.37 -30.76 8.35
N ASN A 131 28.89 -29.81 9.15
CA ASN A 131 29.76 -29.11 10.10
C ASN A 131 30.22 -30.03 11.24
N ASN A 132 29.32 -30.74 11.90
CA ASN A 132 29.69 -31.53 13.08
C ASN A 132 30.52 -32.77 12.77
N LYS A 133 30.24 -33.46 11.66
CA LYS A 133 30.92 -34.72 11.31
C LYS A 133 32.17 -34.49 10.48
N TYR A 134 32.15 -33.49 9.58
CA TYR A 134 33.23 -33.27 8.63
C TYR A 134 33.97 -31.95 8.82
N GLN A 135 33.62 -31.16 9.84
CA GLN A 135 34.24 -29.86 10.15
C GLN A 135 34.19 -28.91 8.95
N SER A 136 33.13 -28.99 8.14
CA SER A 136 32.95 -28.07 7.02
C SER A 136 32.68 -26.66 7.56
N ASP A 137 33.40 -25.68 7.03
CA ASP A 137 33.13 -24.26 7.22
C ASP A 137 32.30 -23.67 6.08
N PHE A 138 31.97 -24.45 5.03
CA PHE A 138 31.17 -24.08 3.87
C PHE A 138 31.78 -23.02 2.94
N HIS A 139 32.99 -22.52 3.20
CA HIS A 139 33.54 -21.37 2.47
C HIS A 139 33.70 -21.62 0.97
N GLU A 140 34.37 -22.71 0.60
CA GLU A 140 34.59 -23.07 -0.80
C GLU A 140 33.28 -23.36 -1.54
N PHE A 141 32.29 -23.94 -0.84
CA PHE A 141 30.99 -24.18 -1.43
C PHE A 141 30.22 -22.88 -1.70
N LEU A 142 30.25 -21.93 -0.76
CA LEU A 142 29.64 -20.62 -0.97
C LEU A 142 30.27 -19.87 -2.14
N LYS A 143 31.60 -19.99 -2.34
CA LYS A 143 32.25 -19.44 -3.56
C LYS A 143 31.69 -20.04 -4.84
N THR A 144 31.51 -21.37 -4.88
CA THR A 144 30.93 -22.02 -6.08
C THR A 144 29.51 -21.54 -6.38
N LEU A 145 28.73 -21.20 -5.35
CA LEU A 145 27.37 -20.67 -5.50
C LEU A 145 27.35 -19.21 -5.99
N LEU A 146 28.40 -18.44 -5.70
CA LEU A 146 28.56 -17.09 -6.26
C LEU A 146 28.75 -17.14 -7.78
N GLU A 147 29.47 -18.15 -8.28
CA GLU A 147 29.73 -18.36 -9.70
C GLU A 147 28.57 -19.05 -10.42
N ASN A 148 27.85 -19.97 -9.76
CA ASN A 148 26.74 -20.74 -10.31
C ASN A 148 25.54 -20.76 -9.36
N LYS A 149 24.63 -19.79 -9.51
CA LYS A 149 23.41 -19.72 -8.69
C LYS A 149 22.50 -20.92 -8.98
N HIS A 150 22.24 -21.73 -7.96
CA HIS A 150 21.32 -22.87 -8.01
C HIS A 150 19.97 -22.50 -7.36
N GLU A 151 18.84 -23.05 -7.82
CA GLU A 151 17.51 -22.81 -7.22
C GLU A 151 17.49 -23.08 -5.70
N LYS A 152 18.25 -24.10 -5.27
CA LYS A 152 18.36 -24.53 -3.87
C LYS A 152 19.28 -23.65 -3.00
N THR A 153 19.90 -22.61 -3.57
CA THR A 153 20.74 -21.66 -2.84
C THR A 153 19.95 -20.99 -1.71
N PHE A 154 18.68 -20.66 -1.97
CA PHE A 154 17.78 -20.07 -0.97
C PHE A 154 17.71 -20.90 0.33
N LEU A 155 17.44 -22.20 0.20
CA LEU A 155 17.22 -23.10 1.33
C LEU A 155 18.50 -23.38 2.12
N LEU A 156 19.63 -23.47 1.43
CA LEU A 156 20.94 -23.58 2.08
C LEU A 156 21.25 -22.32 2.91
N VAL A 157 21.06 -21.12 2.32
CA VAL A 157 21.34 -19.84 3.00
C VAL A 157 20.47 -19.70 4.25
N GLU A 158 19.18 -20.03 4.16
CA GLU A 158 18.26 -20.05 5.29
C GLU A 158 18.73 -21.05 6.37
N ALA A 159 19.05 -22.29 6.00
CA ALA A 159 19.50 -23.33 6.92
C ALA A 159 20.82 -22.98 7.61
N TYR A 160 21.82 -22.50 6.86
CA TYR A 160 23.10 -22.04 7.39
C TYR A 160 22.91 -20.92 8.41
N SER A 161 22.11 -19.91 8.06
CA SER A 161 21.91 -18.72 8.90
C SER A 161 21.19 -19.08 10.20
N GLN A 162 20.17 -19.93 10.16
CA GLN A 162 19.44 -20.38 11.35
C GLN A 162 20.28 -21.27 12.26
N LEU A 163 21.22 -22.04 11.70
CA LEU A 163 22.09 -22.94 12.46
C LEU A 163 23.39 -22.30 12.92
N LEU A 164 23.77 -21.12 12.41
CA LEU A 164 25.03 -20.46 12.75
C LEU A 164 25.36 -20.45 14.27
N PRO A 165 24.40 -20.23 15.21
CA PRO A 165 24.65 -20.29 16.65
C PRO A 165 25.04 -21.67 17.21
N VAL A 166 24.94 -22.75 16.42
CA VAL A 166 25.30 -24.10 16.85
C VAL A 166 26.41 -24.73 15.99
N LEU A 167 26.80 -24.08 14.90
CA LEU A 167 27.91 -24.53 14.06
C LEU A 167 29.27 -24.21 14.72
N GLN A 168 30.19 -25.15 14.62
CA GLN A 168 31.59 -25.01 15.07
C GLN A 168 32.43 -24.40 13.94
N ILE A 169 32.27 -23.10 13.70
CA ILE A 169 32.99 -22.34 12.66
C ILE A 169 33.86 -21.27 13.33
N SER A 170 35.05 -21.00 12.79
CA SER A 170 35.97 -19.97 13.29
C SER A 170 35.44 -18.55 12.99
N ASN A 171 35.86 -17.53 13.75
CA ASN A 171 35.41 -16.15 13.50
C ASN A 171 35.78 -15.67 12.08
N GLN A 172 36.96 -16.03 11.59
CA GLN A 172 37.43 -15.67 10.25
C GLN A 172 36.55 -16.29 9.17
N ALA A 173 36.23 -17.59 9.27
CA ALA A 173 35.35 -18.25 8.31
C ALA A 173 33.92 -17.69 8.38
N ILE A 174 33.39 -17.36 9.57
CA ILE A 174 32.10 -16.68 9.69
C ILE A 174 32.11 -15.33 8.96
N TYR A 175 33.17 -14.53 9.13
CA TYR A 175 33.33 -13.26 8.43
C TYR A 175 33.31 -13.44 6.91
N ASP A 176 34.19 -14.31 6.40
CA ASP A 176 34.37 -14.50 4.97
C ASP A 176 33.11 -15.10 4.32
N ASN A 177 32.46 -16.04 4.98
CA ASN A 177 31.19 -16.60 4.53
C ASN A 177 30.08 -15.55 4.49
N SER A 178 30.03 -14.66 5.49
CA SER A 178 29.01 -13.61 5.54
C SER A 178 29.17 -12.63 4.40
N LEU A 179 30.39 -12.27 4.02
CA LEU A 179 30.64 -11.44 2.84
C LEU A 179 30.12 -12.11 1.56
N ILE A 180 30.43 -13.39 1.35
CA ILE A 180 29.95 -14.14 0.17
C ILE A 180 28.42 -14.22 0.18
N LEU A 181 27.80 -14.52 1.32
CA LEU A 181 26.34 -14.62 1.45
C LEU A 181 25.64 -13.28 1.20
N LEU A 182 26.23 -12.17 1.65
CA LEU A 182 25.72 -10.83 1.38
C LEU A 182 25.86 -10.47 -0.10
N ASP A 183 26.94 -10.86 -0.76
CA ASP A 183 27.12 -10.64 -2.20
C ASP A 183 26.14 -11.48 -3.04
N ILE A 184 25.92 -12.76 -2.68
CA ILE A 184 24.92 -13.62 -3.33
C ILE A 184 23.51 -12.99 -3.21
N THR A 185 23.21 -12.33 -2.09
CA THR A 185 21.90 -11.73 -1.79
C THR A 185 21.70 -10.30 -2.30
N LYS A 186 22.69 -9.66 -2.93
CA LYS A 186 22.57 -8.27 -3.45
C LYS A 186 21.69 -8.12 -4.71
N SER A 187 21.48 -9.18 -5.50
CA SER A 187 20.67 -9.12 -6.73
C SER A 187 19.21 -9.53 -6.46
N ASP A 188 18.44 -8.65 -5.82
CA ASP A 188 17.08 -8.92 -5.33
C ASP A 188 16.01 -9.19 -6.41
N ALA A 189 16.32 -9.05 -7.71
CA ALA A 189 15.30 -9.10 -8.76
C ALA A 189 14.96 -10.52 -9.29
N GLU A 190 15.87 -11.51 -9.19
CA GLU A 190 15.68 -12.80 -9.89
C GLU A 190 15.34 -13.98 -8.97
N TRP A 191 15.83 -14.02 -7.72
CA TRP A 191 15.82 -15.25 -6.90
C TRP A 191 15.29 -15.08 -5.46
N ASN A 192 14.92 -13.87 -5.05
CA ASN A 192 14.32 -13.59 -3.73
C ASN A 192 15.10 -14.21 -2.54
N ILE A 193 16.44 -14.09 -2.54
CA ILE A 193 17.34 -14.73 -1.55
C ILE A 193 17.34 -13.92 -0.24
N PRO A 194 17.22 -14.54 0.95
CA PRO A 194 16.84 -13.80 2.15
C PRO A 194 18.06 -13.16 2.84
N ARG A 195 18.51 -12.01 2.35
CA ARG A 195 19.55 -11.17 3.01
C ARG A 195 19.27 -10.99 4.51
N GLY A 196 18.00 -10.81 4.88
CA GLY A 196 17.56 -10.68 6.26
C GLY A 196 17.89 -11.89 7.15
N GLU A 197 17.77 -13.12 6.62
CA GLU A 197 18.08 -14.34 7.39
C GLU A 197 19.56 -14.41 7.76
N VAL A 198 20.46 -14.02 6.85
CA VAL A 198 21.91 -13.97 7.10
C VAL A 198 22.21 -13.03 8.28
N LEU A 199 21.61 -11.85 8.30
CA LEU A 199 21.79 -10.87 9.38
C LEU A 199 21.19 -11.35 10.71
N ILE A 200 20.04 -12.01 10.67
CA ILE A 200 19.42 -12.62 11.85
C ILE A 200 20.32 -13.73 12.43
N GLY A 201 20.92 -14.56 11.56
CA GLY A 201 21.87 -15.59 11.96
C GLY A 201 23.09 -15.02 12.67
N LEU A 202 23.72 -13.99 12.09
CA LEU A 202 24.86 -13.27 12.69
C LEU A 202 24.49 -12.63 14.03
N ARG A 203 23.35 -11.95 14.12
CA ARG A 203 22.85 -11.35 15.36
C ARG A 203 22.66 -12.40 16.45
N SER A 204 22.03 -13.53 16.10
CA SER A 204 21.77 -14.63 17.03
C SER A 204 23.06 -15.29 17.52
N TRP A 205 24.03 -15.48 16.62
CA TRP A 205 25.34 -16.01 16.96
C TRP A 205 26.11 -15.08 17.91
N ALA A 206 26.14 -13.78 17.63
CA ALA A 206 26.81 -12.78 18.46
C ALA A 206 26.14 -12.63 19.84
N PHE A 207 24.81 -12.76 19.91
CA PHE A 207 24.08 -12.82 21.17
C PHE A 207 24.50 -14.02 22.03
N GLN A 208 24.64 -15.21 21.42
CA GLN A 208 25.00 -16.44 22.12
C GLN A 208 26.48 -16.49 22.53
N TYR A 209 27.38 -16.01 21.67
CA TYR A 209 28.84 -16.06 21.86
C TYR A 209 29.45 -14.67 21.97
N THR A 210 28.99 -13.88 22.94
CA THR A 210 29.29 -12.45 23.04
C THR A 210 30.77 -12.09 22.96
N SER A 211 31.67 -12.83 23.64
CA SER A 211 33.11 -12.56 23.58
C SER A 211 33.69 -12.75 22.17
N ARG A 212 33.31 -13.86 21.49
CA ARG A 212 33.69 -14.11 20.10
C ARG A 212 33.04 -13.11 19.14
N GLY A 213 31.82 -12.68 19.46
CA GLY A 213 31.12 -11.60 18.77
C GLY A 213 31.90 -10.29 18.80
N LYS A 214 32.44 -9.90 19.96
CA LYS A 214 33.30 -8.71 20.10
C LYS A 214 34.60 -8.83 19.29
N GLU A 215 35.25 -9.99 19.30
CA GLU A 215 36.44 -10.24 18.48
C GLU A 215 36.13 -10.08 16.99
N LEU A 216 35.03 -10.67 16.52
CA LEU A 216 34.59 -10.57 15.13
C LEU A 216 34.16 -9.14 14.75
N LEU A 217 33.54 -8.40 15.68
CA LEU A 217 33.20 -7.00 15.49
C LEU A 217 34.47 -6.16 15.32
N ASN A 218 35.47 -6.33 16.19
CA ASN A 218 36.76 -5.63 16.06
C ASN A 218 37.45 -5.96 14.74
N LEU A 219 37.45 -7.23 14.32
CA LEU A 219 37.96 -7.64 13.00
C LEU A 219 37.22 -6.92 11.87
N SER A 220 35.90 -6.80 11.99
CA SER A 220 35.06 -6.13 10.99
C SER A 220 35.36 -4.64 10.95
N LEU A 221 35.39 -3.95 12.09
CA LEU A 221 35.68 -2.50 12.17
C LEU A 221 37.07 -2.12 11.61
N LEU A 222 38.02 -3.05 11.60
CA LEU A 222 39.37 -2.85 11.04
C LEU A 222 39.43 -3.09 9.51
N LYS A 223 38.40 -3.68 8.91
CA LYS A 223 38.29 -3.95 7.47
C LYS A 223 37.34 -2.93 6.81
N SER A 224 37.51 -2.73 5.49
CA SER A 224 36.86 -1.71 4.64
C SER A 224 35.36 -1.46 4.87
N ASP A 225 34.86 -0.31 4.41
CA ASP A 225 33.47 0.15 4.56
C ASP A 225 32.37 -0.77 3.98
N ASP A 226 32.71 -1.79 3.18
CA ASP A 226 31.75 -2.71 2.55
C ASP A 226 31.06 -3.69 3.52
N ASN A 227 31.36 -3.63 4.82
CA ASN A 227 30.90 -4.57 5.85
C ASN A 227 29.81 -4.02 6.78
N VAL A 228 29.15 -2.91 6.41
CA VAL A 228 28.09 -2.24 7.18
C VAL A 228 27.07 -3.23 7.76
N ASP A 229 26.59 -4.15 6.93
CA ASP A 229 25.58 -5.13 7.30
C ASP A 229 26.05 -6.07 8.41
N ILE A 230 27.29 -6.56 8.30
CA ILE A 230 27.93 -7.43 9.29
C ILE A 230 28.09 -6.67 10.60
N ILE A 231 28.65 -5.45 10.55
CA ILE A 231 28.79 -4.59 11.73
C ILE A 231 27.43 -4.38 12.39
N SER A 232 26.40 -4.04 11.62
CA SER A 232 25.05 -3.79 12.14
C SER A 232 24.47 -5.01 12.88
N ALA A 233 24.59 -6.20 12.28
CA ALA A 233 24.10 -7.44 12.88
C ALA A 233 24.85 -7.81 14.17
N LEU A 234 26.17 -7.66 14.19
CA LEU A 234 27.01 -7.92 15.37
C LEU A 234 26.71 -6.94 16.51
N ILE A 235 26.62 -5.64 16.20
CA ILE A 235 26.25 -4.60 17.17
C ILE A 235 24.91 -4.94 17.82
N ALA A 236 23.89 -5.23 17.02
CA ALA A 236 22.58 -5.57 17.54
C ALA A 236 22.59 -6.81 18.45
N GLY A 237 23.29 -7.88 18.05
CA GLY A 237 23.33 -9.13 18.81
C GLY A 237 24.06 -8.99 20.15
N ILE A 238 25.18 -8.26 20.16
CA ILE A 238 25.94 -8.01 21.39
C ILE A 238 25.18 -7.05 22.30
N TYR A 239 24.56 -6.00 21.72
CA TYR A 239 23.77 -5.05 22.48
C TYR A 239 22.52 -5.70 23.11
N ASP A 240 21.79 -6.54 22.38
CA ASP A 240 20.65 -7.29 22.94
C ASP A 240 21.04 -8.10 24.20
N LYS A 241 22.31 -8.50 24.31
CA LYS A 241 22.83 -9.28 25.43
C LYS A 241 23.33 -8.43 26.60
N LEU A 242 24.08 -7.36 26.31
CA LEU A 242 24.82 -6.58 27.29
C LEU A 242 24.20 -5.20 27.59
N GLY A 243 23.28 -4.75 26.74
CA GLY A 243 22.63 -3.45 26.82
C GLY A 243 23.61 -2.28 26.76
N LEU A 244 23.26 -1.20 27.45
CA LEU A 244 24.02 0.05 27.48
C LEU A 244 25.49 -0.11 27.90
N LYS A 245 25.80 -1.13 28.71
CA LYS A 245 27.18 -1.40 29.15
C LYS A 245 28.12 -1.64 27.96
N PHE A 246 27.65 -2.36 26.95
CA PHE A 246 28.40 -2.60 25.72
C PHE A 246 28.65 -1.30 24.95
N TYR A 247 27.67 -0.40 24.91
CA TYR A 247 27.88 0.89 24.25
C TYR A 247 29.00 1.69 24.94
N THR A 248 28.92 1.84 26.26
CA THR A 248 29.88 2.66 27.03
C THR A 248 31.28 2.06 27.05
N GLU A 249 31.42 0.74 27.10
CA GLU A 249 32.73 0.09 27.23
C GLU A 249 33.40 -0.17 25.88
N ASP A 250 32.63 -0.49 24.84
CA ASP A 250 33.18 -1.02 23.59
C ASP A 250 32.89 -0.16 22.35
N ILE A 251 31.82 0.65 22.33
CA ILE A 251 31.36 1.36 21.12
C ILE A 251 31.61 2.87 21.16
N GLU A 252 31.50 3.49 22.33
CA GLU A 252 31.59 4.95 22.48
C GLU A 252 32.89 5.52 21.90
N ASN A 253 34.01 4.80 22.04
CA ASN A 253 35.29 5.21 21.45
C ASN A 253 35.27 5.26 19.92
N PHE A 254 34.62 4.30 19.26
CA PHE A 254 34.48 4.30 17.79
C PHE A 254 33.55 5.40 17.31
N VAL A 255 32.48 5.68 18.07
CA VAL A 255 31.57 6.79 17.79
C VAL A 255 32.30 8.14 17.90
N ASN A 256 33.08 8.32 18.95
CA ASN A 256 33.86 9.54 19.19
C ASN A 256 34.98 9.72 18.15
N SER A 257 35.59 8.63 17.67
CA SER A 257 36.60 8.66 16.59
C SER A 257 36.01 8.75 15.19
N LYS A 258 34.67 8.78 15.05
CA LYS A 258 33.92 8.81 13.79
C LYS A 258 34.21 7.63 12.84
N SER A 259 34.60 6.48 13.38
CA SER A 259 34.88 5.27 12.59
C SER A 259 33.62 4.41 12.42
N SER A 260 33.33 3.98 11.19
CA SER A 260 32.28 3.00 10.86
C SER A 260 30.87 3.36 11.39
N LEU A 261 30.58 4.66 11.52
CA LEU A 261 29.36 5.18 12.16
C LEU A 261 28.08 4.63 11.53
N PHE A 262 28.04 4.47 10.21
CA PHE A 262 26.86 4.01 9.49
C PHE A 262 26.45 2.59 9.90
N GLY A 263 27.40 1.66 10.04
CA GLY A 263 27.13 0.30 10.53
C GLY A 263 26.77 0.26 12.01
N ILE A 264 27.44 1.06 12.83
CA ILE A 264 27.15 1.15 14.27
C ILE A 264 25.71 1.66 14.49
N PHE A 265 25.34 2.75 13.85
CA PHE A 265 24.02 3.36 14.04
C PHE A 265 22.89 2.50 13.46
N ASN A 266 23.09 1.82 12.32
CA ASN A 266 22.12 0.84 11.82
C ASN A 266 21.96 -0.34 12.78
N GLY A 267 23.04 -0.83 13.37
CA GLY A 267 22.98 -1.89 14.39
C GLY A 267 22.23 -1.47 15.65
N LEU A 268 22.43 -0.23 16.12
CA LEU A 268 21.67 0.31 17.24
C LEU A 268 20.19 0.49 16.89
N ALA A 269 19.88 0.88 15.66
CA ALA A 269 18.51 1.15 15.24
C ALA A 269 17.58 -0.08 15.20
N ILE A 270 18.13 -1.30 15.17
CA ILE A 270 17.35 -2.55 15.08
C ILE A 270 17.16 -3.25 16.44
N ILE A 271 17.51 -2.59 17.53
CA ILE A 271 17.28 -3.07 18.90
C ILE A 271 15.79 -2.95 19.23
N LYS A 272 15.21 -4.00 19.81
CA LYS A 272 13.76 -4.08 20.06
C LYS A 272 13.35 -3.47 21.41
N ASP A 273 14.15 -3.72 22.44
CA ASP A 273 13.85 -3.32 23.81
C ASP A 273 14.60 -2.03 24.15
N ILE A 274 13.91 -0.90 23.98
CA ILE A 274 14.46 0.44 24.23
C ILE A 274 13.94 0.95 25.57
N GLY A 275 14.85 1.17 26.51
CA GLY A 275 14.58 1.81 27.80
C GLY A 275 14.81 3.32 27.78
N GLU A 276 14.67 3.94 28.95
CA GLU A 276 14.84 5.38 29.12
C GLU A 276 16.28 5.85 28.85
N LYS A 277 17.27 5.03 29.23
CA LYS A 277 18.69 5.35 29.01
C LYS A 277 19.04 5.26 27.52
N GLU A 278 18.52 4.26 26.83
CA GLU A 278 18.65 4.07 25.38
C GLU A 278 18.01 5.23 24.63
N ALA A 279 16.78 5.62 24.99
CA ALA A 279 16.10 6.75 24.39
C ALA A 279 16.91 8.05 24.52
N SER A 280 17.47 8.29 25.71
CA SER A 280 18.32 9.46 25.98
C SER A 280 19.62 9.43 25.17
N LEU A 281 20.24 8.24 25.05
CA LEU A 281 21.43 8.04 24.23
C LEU A 281 21.14 8.32 22.75
N TYR A 282 20.04 7.79 22.20
CA TYR A 282 19.72 7.94 20.78
C TYR A 282 19.42 9.39 20.41
N ILE A 283 18.73 10.11 21.29
CA ILE A 283 18.52 11.55 21.17
C ILE A 283 19.86 12.29 21.15
N LYS A 284 20.78 11.98 22.08
CA LYS A 284 22.11 12.59 22.13
C LYS A 284 22.92 12.30 20.86
N LEU A 285 22.89 11.06 20.37
CA LEU A 285 23.60 10.66 19.14
C LEU A 285 23.06 11.37 17.90
N PHE A 286 21.73 11.52 17.80
CA PHE A 286 21.13 12.33 16.74
C PHE A 286 21.63 13.78 16.80
N ASP A 287 21.59 14.41 17.97
CA ASP A 287 21.99 15.82 18.11
C ASP A 287 23.48 16.02 17.76
N LEU A 288 24.35 15.06 18.08
CA LEU A 288 25.79 15.13 17.79
C LEU A 288 26.15 14.87 16.32
N HIS A 289 25.45 13.95 15.65
CA HIS A 289 25.85 13.44 14.34
C HIS A 289 24.89 13.79 13.20
N SER A 290 23.76 14.44 13.49
CA SER A 290 22.77 14.76 12.44
C SER A 290 23.31 15.71 11.38
N SER A 291 24.42 16.41 11.58
CA SER A 291 25.04 17.26 10.54
C SER A 291 25.58 16.47 9.34
N ASP A 292 25.85 15.17 9.50
CA ASP A 292 26.28 14.28 8.42
C ASP A 292 25.07 13.67 7.69
N GLU A 293 24.89 14.05 6.42
CA GLU A 293 23.76 13.59 5.62
C GLU A 293 23.74 12.07 5.40
N ASN A 294 24.90 11.43 5.35
CA ASN A 294 25.00 9.97 5.15
C ASN A 294 24.48 9.21 6.38
N LEU A 295 24.49 9.83 7.56
CA LEU A 295 24.07 9.22 8.82
C LEU A 295 22.60 9.51 9.17
N LEU A 296 21.92 10.39 8.43
CA LEU A 296 20.55 10.80 8.75
C LEU A 296 19.55 9.63 8.76
N ILE A 297 19.61 8.72 7.78
CA ILE A 297 18.69 7.56 7.76
C ILE A 297 18.89 6.66 9.00
N PRO A 298 20.12 6.18 9.31
CA PRO A 298 20.37 5.43 10.54
C PRO A 298 19.94 6.16 11.82
N LEU A 299 20.25 7.46 11.93
CA LEU A 299 19.89 8.25 13.10
C LEU A 299 18.37 8.39 13.26
N VAL A 300 17.65 8.66 12.17
CA VAL A 300 16.17 8.70 12.18
C VAL A 300 15.58 7.34 12.51
N ARG A 301 16.16 6.25 11.99
CA ARG A 301 15.78 4.87 12.36
C ARG A 301 15.89 4.63 13.86
N MET A 302 16.99 5.07 14.49
CA MET A 302 17.18 4.98 15.93
C MET A 302 16.07 5.73 16.68
N LEU A 303 15.78 6.97 16.30
CA LEU A 303 14.71 7.76 16.94
C LEU A 303 13.33 7.07 16.81
N LEU A 304 13.01 6.55 15.62
CA LEU A 304 11.76 5.83 15.38
C LEU A 304 11.69 4.50 16.13
N ALA A 305 12.82 3.81 16.35
CA ALA A 305 12.88 2.61 17.17
C ALA A 305 12.44 2.89 18.62
N VAL A 306 12.76 4.08 19.17
CA VAL A 306 12.25 4.51 20.48
C VAL A 306 10.72 4.61 20.48
N ILE A 307 10.13 5.24 19.44
CA ILE A 307 8.67 5.40 19.33
C ILE A 307 7.99 4.03 19.19
N LYS A 308 8.55 3.14 18.36
CA LYS A 308 8.01 1.80 18.08
C LYS A 308 8.17 0.82 19.25
N SER A 309 9.08 1.09 20.19
CA SER A 309 9.35 0.16 21.27
C SER A 309 8.11 -0.05 22.14
N LYS A 310 7.87 -1.31 22.53
CA LYS A 310 6.76 -1.69 23.42
C LYS A 310 7.00 -1.30 24.88
N SER A 311 8.26 -1.07 25.26
CA SER A 311 8.65 -0.66 26.60
C SER A 311 7.96 0.64 26.99
N ASN A 312 7.25 0.64 28.12
CA ASN A 312 6.64 1.84 28.69
C ASN A 312 7.50 2.32 29.86
N PHE A 313 8.31 3.36 29.64
CA PHE A 313 9.16 3.96 30.67
C PHE A 313 8.64 5.36 31.06
N LYS A 314 8.98 5.81 32.27
CA LYS A 314 8.39 6.98 32.94
C LYS A 314 8.36 8.24 32.07
N ASN A 315 9.41 8.48 31.31
CA ASN A 315 9.57 9.68 30.47
C ASN A 315 9.27 9.46 28.98
N LYS A 316 8.60 8.37 28.59
CA LYS A 316 8.34 8.05 27.17
C LYS A 316 7.64 9.16 26.42
N ILE A 317 6.60 9.78 27.00
CA ILE A 317 5.88 10.90 26.38
C ILE A 317 6.82 12.07 26.09
N LYS A 318 7.71 12.40 27.04
CA LYS A 318 8.69 13.49 26.88
C LYS A 318 9.69 13.16 25.76
N SER A 319 10.22 11.93 25.74
CA SER A 319 11.11 11.45 24.68
C SER A 319 10.44 11.46 23.32
N THR A 320 9.18 11.00 23.21
CA THR A 320 8.43 11.03 21.96
C THR A 320 8.26 12.44 21.42
N LYS A 321 7.88 13.41 22.26
CA LYS A 321 7.80 14.84 21.85
C LYS A 321 9.14 15.36 21.35
N GLN A 322 10.23 15.04 22.05
CA GLN A 322 11.58 15.39 21.64
C GLN A 322 11.99 14.76 20.31
N ILE A 323 11.54 13.54 20.03
CA ILE A 323 11.79 12.85 18.77
C ILE A 323 11.02 13.51 17.63
N PHE A 324 9.71 13.75 17.77
CA PHE A 324 8.94 14.44 16.73
C PHE A 324 9.48 15.83 16.42
N PHE A 325 9.97 16.56 17.43
CA PHE A 325 10.69 17.82 17.21
C PHE A 325 11.91 17.63 16.28
N ARG A 326 12.72 16.58 16.49
CA ARG A 326 13.88 16.28 15.63
C ARG A 326 13.48 15.80 14.23
N LEU A 327 12.40 15.03 14.10
CA LEU A 327 11.85 14.67 12.80
C LEU A 327 11.39 15.91 12.01
N ASN A 328 10.82 16.92 12.69
CA ASN A 328 10.53 18.21 12.06
C ASN A 328 11.80 18.94 11.59
N GLU A 329 12.88 18.92 12.38
CA GLU A 329 14.17 19.49 11.94
C GLU A 329 14.75 18.75 10.73
N VAL A 330 14.51 17.45 10.60
CA VAL A 330 14.88 16.68 9.40
C VAL A 330 14.07 17.14 8.18
N PHE A 331 12.78 17.41 8.34
CA PHE A 331 11.91 17.87 7.26
C PHE A 331 12.26 19.26 6.74
N LYS A 332 12.95 20.10 7.52
CA LYS A 332 13.46 21.39 7.05
C LYS A 332 14.61 21.25 6.06
N ARG A 333 15.25 20.08 5.98
CA ARG A 333 16.39 19.82 5.10
C ARG A 333 15.89 19.30 3.76
N ASP A 334 16.42 19.82 2.65
CA ASP A 334 16.08 19.34 1.31
C ASP A 334 16.77 17.99 1.00
N ASN A 335 16.40 16.95 1.75
CA ASN A 335 16.86 15.58 1.55
C ASN A 335 15.68 14.67 1.25
N GLN A 336 15.42 14.49 -0.05
CA GLN A 336 14.29 13.71 -0.55
C GLN A 336 14.31 12.25 -0.08
N GLY A 337 15.50 11.63 0.02
CA GLY A 337 15.64 10.24 0.47
C GLY A 337 15.21 10.06 1.92
N VAL A 338 15.69 10.94 2.80
CA VAL A 338 15.35 10.91 4.23
C VAL A 338 13.88 11.26 4.46
N ILE A 339 13.33 12.27 3.78
CA ILE A 339 11.90 12.64 3.92
C ILE A 339 10.99 11.47 3.52
N ARG A 340 11.27 10.83 2.37
CA ARG A 340 10.52 9.65 1.93
C ARG A 340 10.61 8.50 2.92
N TYR A 341 11.80 8.30 3.48
CA TYR A 341 12.01 7.31 4.53
C TYR A 341 11.11 7.58 5.74
N VAL A 342 11.12 8.81 6.28
CA VAL A 342 10.28 9.17 7.43
C VAL A 342 8.80 9.02 7.12
N LEU A 343 8.31 9.49 5.96
CA LEU A 343 6.90 9.35 5.55
C LEU A 343 6.45 7.89 5.54
N ASN A 344 7.28 6.99 5.01
CA ASN A 344 6.99 5.56 5.02
C ASN A 344 7.02 4.96 6.43
N GLU A 345 7.91 5.42 7.31
CA GLU A 345 7.99 4.88 8.66
C GLU A 345 6.83 5.35 9.55
N ILE A 346 6.42 6.62 9.45
CA ILE A 346 5.33 7.17 10.27
C ILE A 346 3.96 6.63 9.85
N SER A 347 3.80 6.14 8.62
CA SER A 347 2.56 5.52 8.16
C SER A 347 2.25 4.23 8.92
N PHE A 348 3.28 3.51 9.39
CA PHE A 348 3.13 2.26 10.16
C PHE A 348 3.23 2.44 11.68
N LEU A 349 3.33 3.67 12.18
CA LEU A 349 3.22 3.92 13.61
C LEU A 349 1.75 3.85 14.02
N ASP A 350 1.41 3.14 15.08
CA ASP A 350 0.08 3.22 15.65
C ASP A 350 0.00 4.46 16.57
N ASN A 351 -1.14 5.15 16.59
CA ASN A 351 -1.40 6.39 17.37
C ASN A 351 -0.64 7.65 16.88
N TYR A 352 -0.50 8.65 17.75
CA TYR A 352 0.19 9.94 17.54
C TYR A 352 -0.42 10.80 16.42
N TYR A 353 -1.75 10.89 16.38
CA TYR A 353 -2.49 11.63 15.35
C TYR A 353 -2.04 13.09 15.27
N SER A 354 -1.96 13.78 16.40
CA SER A 354 -1.49 15.17 16.48
C SER A 354 -0.08 15.34 15.91
N GLU A 355 0.87 14.55 16.38
CA GLU A 355 2.28 14.72 16.06
C GLU A 355 2.58 14.38 14.60
N LYS A 356 1.89 13.37 14.05
CA LYS A 356 1.98 13.06 12.62
C LYS A 356 1.39 14.17 11.77
N THR A 357 0.23 14.69 12.14
CA THR A 357 -0.41 15.78 11.43
C THR A 357 0.47 17.03 11.44
N ASP A 358 1.01 17.41 12.58
CA ASP A 358 1.94 18.54 12.70
C ASP A 358 3.20 18.33 11.84
N LEU A 359 3.74 17.11 11.82
CA LEU A 359 4.90 16.76 10.99
C LEU A 359 4.59 16.89 9.48
N LEU A 360 3.41 16.45 9.04
CA LEU A 360 2.96 16.61 7.65
C LEU A 360 2.72 18.08 7.27
N LEU A 361 2.09 18.86 8.17
CA LEU A 361 1.88 20.28 7.97
C LEU A 361 3.21 21.04 7.87
N ASN A 362 4.19 20.68 8.70
CA ASN A 362 5.53 21.23 8.63
C ASN A 362 6.24 20.87 7.32
N LEU A 363 6.06 19.66 6.79
CA LEU A 363 6.59 19.31 5.47
C LEU A 363 5.98 20.18 4.37
N ILE A 364 4.66 20.34 4.36
CA ILE A 364 3.93 21.09 3.33
C ILE A 364 4.33 22.57 3.31
N SER A 365 4.70 23.13 4.47
CA SER A 365 5.12 24.53 4.59
C SER A 365 6.56 24.80 4.14
N GLN A 366 7.35 23.77 3.81
CA GLN A 366 8.74 23.97 3.38
C GLN A 366 8.84 24.41 1.92
N ASN A 367 9.82 25.28 1.63
CA ASN A 367 10.08 25.78 0.27
C ASN A 367 10.42 24.68 -0.76
N HIS A 368 11.02 23.57 -0.32
CA HIS A 368 11.38 22.45 -1.16
C HIS A 368 10.23 21.43 -1.35
N PHE A 369 9.07 21.66 -0.71
CA PHE A 369 7.92 20.77 -0.84
C PHE A 369 7.40 20.74 -2.29
N SER A 370 7.10 19.54 -2.77
CA SER A 370 6.46 19.33 -4.06
C SER A 370 5.50 18.16 -3.99
N ASN A 371 4.27 18.38 -4.49
CA ASN A 371 3.27 17.32 -4.60
C ASN A 371 3.83 16.11 -5.37
N ASP A 372 4.58 16.33 -6.45
CA ASP A 372 5.07 15.24 -7.30
C ASP A 372 6.11 14.36 -6.57
N LYS A 373 6.81 14.92 -5.58
CA LYS A 373 7.82 14.19 -4.79
C LYS A 373 7.21 13.44 -3.60
N TYR A 374 6.24 14.03 -2.92
CA TYR A 374 5.85 13.63 -1.56
C TYR A 374 4.36 13.27 -1.37
N ILE A 375 3.46 13.64 -2.30
CA ILE A 375 2.01 13.45 -2.09
C ILE A 375 1.64 11.99 -1.83
N ASN A 376 2.26 11.05 -2.55
CA ASN A 376 1.99 9.62 -2.37
C ASN A 376 2.35 9.13 -0.97
N GLY A 377 3.47 9.63 -0.41
CA GLY A 377 3.87 9.32 0.96
C GLY A 377 2.89 9.89 1.98
N ILE A 378 2.41 11.12 1.77
CA ILE A 378 1.35 11.72 2.61
C ILE A 378 0.06 10.89 2.54
N CYS A 379 -0.37 10.47 1.35
CA CYS A 379 -1.56 9.64 1.18
C CYS A 379 -1.42 8.28 1.88
N GLN A 380 -0.24 7.66 1.82
CA GLN A 380 0.05 6.41 2.54
C GLN A 380 -0.11 6.57 4.06
N VAL A 381 0.26 7.72 4.63
CA VAL A 381 0.00 7.99 6.06
C VAL A 381 -1.50 7.94 6.37
N PHE A 382 -2.34 8.55 5.52
CA PHE A 382 -3.79 8.58 5.73
C PHE A 382 -4.51 7.26 5.46
N TRP A 383 -3.93 6.35 4.67
CA TRP A 383 -4.42 4.97 4.56
C TRP A 383 -4.45 4.26 5.92
N HIS A 384 -3.48 4.56 6.78
CA HIS A 384 -3.34 3.94 8.09
C HIS A 384 -3.88 4.79 9.24
N LEU A 385 -3.80 6.12 9.16
CA LEU A 385 -4.21 7.03 10.24
C LEU A 385 -5.72 6.98 10.53
N LYS A 386 -6.54 6.98 9.47
CA LYS A 386 -8.02 6.92 9.54
C LYS A 386 -8.67 7.91 10.52
N GLU A 387 -8.11 9.11 10.64
CA GLU A 387 -8.61 10.18 11.53
C GLU A 387 -8.97 11.42 10.68
N ILE A 388 -10.23 11.85 10.75
CA ILE A 388 -10.82 12.81 9.82
C ILE A 388 -10.34 14.24 10.04
N ASP A 389 -10.10 14.68 11.28
CA ASP A 389 -9.67 16.05 11.58
C ASP A 389 -8.24 16.29 11.08
N SER A 390 -7.38 15.29 11.22
CA SER A 390 -6.03 15.27 10.65
C SER A 390 -6.08 15.36 9.13
N LEU A 391 -6.97 14.59 8.48
CA LEU A 391 -7.15 14.63 7.02
C LEU A 391 -7.58 16.02 6.58
N LYS A 392 -8.59 16.59 7.26
CA LYS A 392 -9.10 17.94 7.00
C LYS A 392 -7.98 18.97 7.04
N LYS A 393 -7.16 18.99 8.10
CA LYS A 393 -6.03 19.92 8.24
C LYS A 393 -5.02 19.78 7.11
N VAL A 394 -4.65 18.55 6.75
CA VAL A 394 -3.67 18.31 5.69
C VAL A 394 -4.21 18.68 4.30
N LEU A 395 -5.47 18.36 4.00
CA LEU A 395 -6.09 18.75 2.73
C LEU A 395 -6.16 20.28 2.58
N LEU A 396 -6.52 20.99 3.66
CA LEU A 396 -6.53 22.45 3.68
C LEU A 396 -5.12 23.03 3.45
N ALA A 397 -4.09 22.47 4.10
CA ALA A 397 -2.71 22.91 3.89
C ALA A 397 -2.22 22.67 2.46
N LEU A 398 -2.54 21.51 1.87
CA LEU A 398 -2.22 21.20 0.48
C LEU A 398 -2.94 22.13 -0.50
N ALA A 399 -4.22 22.45 -0.23
CA ALA A 399 -4.99 23.39 -1.04
C ALA A 399 -4.47 24.82 -0.92
N ALA A 400 -4.02 25.24 0.26
CA ALA A 400 -3.38 26.53 0.45
C ALA A 400 -2.02 26.61 -0.26
N PHE A 401 -1.23 25.53 -0.24
CA PHE A 401 0.07 25.46 -0.92
C PHE A 401 -0.06 25.49 -2.45
N ARG A 402 -1.05 24.79 -3.01
CA ARG A 402 -1.40 24.87 -4.44
C ARG A 402 -2.91 25.05 -4.65
N PRO A 403 -3.39 26.30 -4.61
CA PRO A 403 -4.79 26.62 -4.85
C PRO A 403 -5.28 26.07 -6.19
N PHE A 404 -6.54 25.62 -6.21
CA PHE A 404 -7.22 25.12 -7.42
C PHE A 404 -6.59 23.89 -8.10
N LYS A 405 -5.62 23.23 -7.46
CA LYS A 405 -5.11 21.92 -7.90
C LYS A 405 -5.97 20.82 -7.27
N ASN A 406 -6.44 19.88 -8.08
CA ASN A 406 -7.20 18.70 -7.59
C ASN A 406 -6.27 17.74 -6.81
N THR A 407 -6.00 18.07 -5.55
CA THR A 407 -5.23 17.27 -4.59
C THR A 407 -6.03 16.09 -4.04
N ALA A 408 -7.36 16.21 -3.98
CA ALA A 408 -8.27 15.16 -3.52
C ALA A 408 -8.12 13.85 -4.30
N LYS A 409 -7.75 13.91 -5.59
CA LYS A 409 -7.56 12.71 -6.44
C LYS A 409 -6.60 11.68 -5.85
N TYR A 410 -5.57 12.13 -5.12
CA TYR A 410 -4.57 11.23 -4.52
C TYR A 410 -5.11 10.52 -3.27
N PHE A 411 -6.16 11.05 -2.64
CA PHE A 411 -6.77 10.52 -1.42
C PHE A 411 -8.02 9.67 -1.67
N THR A 412 -8.41 9.45 -2.93
CA THR A 412 -9.64 8.71 -3.31
C THR A 412 -9.79 7.38 -2.57
N SER A 413 -8.72 6.58 -2.53
CA SER A 413 -8.69 5.30 -1.83
C SER A 413 -8.78 5.43 -0.30
N SER A 414 -8.39 6.58 0.25
CA SER A 414 -8.47 6.84 1.69
C SER A 414 -9.91 7.14 2.11
N PHE A 415 -10.68 7.87 1.30
CA PHE A 415 -12.02 8.36 1.68
C PHE A 415 -12.98 7.23 2.08
N HIS A 416 -12.88 6.05 1.48
CA HIS A 416 -13.72 4.89 1.81
C HIS A 416 -13.49 4.32 3.21
N HIS A 417 -12.43 4.73 3.92
CA HIS A 417 -12.10 4.24 5.26
C HIS A 417 -12.67 5.10 6.39
N PHE A 418 -13.23 6.28 6.09
CA PHE A 418 -13.77 7.20 7.08
C PHE A 418 -15.27 6.99 7.28
N ASP A 419 -15.78 7.41 8.44
CA ASP A 419 -17.22 7.40 8.70
C ASP A 419 -17.94 8.34 7.70
N PRO A 420 -19.00 7.86 7.01
CA PRO A 420 -19.70 8.67 6.01
C PRO A 420 -20.28 9.98 6.55
N LEU A 421 -20.74 10.03 7.81
CA LEU A 421 -21.33 11.25 8.40
C LEU A 421 -20.24 12.29 8.70
N GLU A 422 -19.08 11.86 9.18
CA GLU A 422 -17.94 12.75 9.40
C GLU A 422 -17.36 13.27 8.07
N LEU A 423 -17.27 12.40 7.06
CA LEU A 423 -16.82 12.76 5.72
C LEU A 423 -17.76 13.79 5.08
N ASP A 424 -19.07 13.59 5.17
CA ASP A 424 -20.08 14.55 4.70
C ASP A 424 -19.94 15.90 5.39
N LYS A 425 -19.75 15.89 6.72
CA LYS A 425 -19.59 17.13 7.50
C LYS A 425 -18.38 17.91 7.01
N MET A 426 -17.23 17.25 6.83
CA MET A 426 -16.03 17.88 6.30
C MET A 426 -16.24 18.46 4.89
N ILE A 427 -16.93 17.74 4.01
CA ILE A 427 -17.20 18.19 2.63
C ILE A 427 -18.11 19.41 2.64
N ILE A 428 -19.20 19.39 3.41
CA ILE A 428 -20.12 20.51 3.54
C ILE A 428 -19.36 21.73 4.08
N GLU A 429 -18.55 21.57 5.12
CA GLU A 429 -17.71 22.66 5.65
C GLU A 429 -16.79 23.27 4.57
N PHE A 430 -16.17 22.45 3.71
CA PHE A 430 -15.35 22.96 2.61
C PHE A 430 -16.17 23.69 1.55
N LEU A 431 -17.34 23.16 1.17
CA LEU A 431 -18.22 23.75 0.16
C LEU A 431 -18.80 25.10 0.59
N LEU A 432 -18.98 25.31 1.91
CA LEU A 432 -19.54 26.53 2.48
C LEU A 432 -18.50 27.62 2.82
N ASP A 433 -17.21 27.32 2.65
CA ASP A 433 -16.13 28.25 3.01
C ASP A 433 -16.14 29.51 2.13
N ASN A 434 -15.83 30.67 2.71
CA ASN A 434 -15.77 31.92 1.95
C ASN A 434 -14.57 31.95 0.98
N LYS A 435 -13.51 31.17 1.24
CA LYS A 435 -12.33 31.10 0.37
C LYS A 435 -12.57 30.16 -0.81
N ALA A 436 -12.39 30.67 -2.01
CA ALA A 436 -12.63 29.96 -3.27
C ALA A 436 -11.83 28.68 -3.40
N TYR A 437 -10.55 28.71 -3.00
CA TYR A 437 -9.69 27.53 -3.11
C TYR A 437 -10.09 26.40 -2.14
N ILE A 438 -10.76 26.73 -1.02
CA ILE A 438 -11.30 25.73 -0.07
C ILE A 438 -12.59 25.15 -0.65
N ARG A 439 -13.48 25.97 -1.22
CA ARG A 439 -14.65 25.46 -1.95
C ARG A 439 -14.25 24.56 -3.11
N HIS A 440 -13.21 24.92 -3.86
CA HIS A 440 -12.66 24.09 -4.91
C HIS A 440 -12.14 22.74 -4.39
N LEU A 441 -11.52 22.71 -3.20
CA LEU A 441 -11.15 21.46 -2.53
C LEU A 441 -12.42 20.65 -2.19
N GLY A 442 -13.47 21.28 -1.65
CA GLY A 442 -14.77 20.66 -1.39
C GLY A 442 -15.36 20.00 -2.63
N ILE A 443 -15.43 20.73 -3.76
CA ILE A 443 -15.87 20.20 -5.06
C ILE A 443 -14.98 19.04 -5.51
N SER A 444 -13.66 19.17 -5.36
CA SER A 444 -12.71 18.12 -5.75
C SER A 444 -12.90 16.82 -4.96
N VAL A 445 -13.20 16.92 -3.66
CA VAL A 445 -13.50 15.74 -2.81
C VAL A 445 -14.86 15.17 -3.19
N PHE A 446 -15.90 16.00 -3.27
CA PHE A 446 -17.25 15.62 -3.68
C PHE A 446 -17.23 14.85 -5.01
N ASP A 447 -16.44 15.33 -5.98
CA ASP A 447 -16.32 14.72 -7.29
C ASP A 447 -15.70 13.33 -7.30
N ARG A 448 -14.87 13.01 -6.30
CA ARG A 448 -14.27 11.67 -6.14
C ARG A 448 -15.22 10.69 -5.47
N LEU A 449 -16.21 11.20 -4.76
CA LEU A 449 -17.20 10.39 -4.04
C LEU A 449 -18.48 10.17 -4.85
N SER A 450 -18.75 11.01 -5.86
CA SER A 450 -19.93 10.86 -6.72
C SER A 450 -19.76 9.71 -7.72
N PRO A 451 -20.49 8.58 -7.55
CA PRO A 451 -20.50 7.51 -8.53
C PRO A 451 -21.28 7.92 -9.79
N ASP A 452 -21.34 7.04 -10.78
CA ASP A 452 -22.10 7.28 -12.02
C ASP A 452 -23.60 7.54 -11.78
N SER A 453 -24.14 7.06 -10.65
CA SER A 453 -25.53 7.24 -10.20
C SER A 453 -25.77 8.47 -9.31
N GLY A 454 -24.73 9.25 -9.02
CA GLY A 454 -24.79 10.47 -8.20
C GLY A 454 -24.54 10.25 -6.71
N TYR A 455 -24.08 11.32 -6.05
CA TYR A 455 -23.81 11.34 -4.61
C TYR A 455 -25.06 11.68 -3.81
N LEU A 456 -25.19 11.12 -2.61
CA LEU A 456 -26.22 11.48 -1.63
C LEU A 456 -25.57 11.66 -0.27
N PHE A 457 -25.74 12.84 0.34
CA PHE A 457 -25.33 13.06 1.72
C PHE A 457 -26.09 12.11 2.65
N LYS A 458 -25.35 11.40 3.49
CA LYS A 458 -25.85 10.69 4.66
C LYS A 458 -26.25 11.67 5.76
N ASN A 459 -25.55 12.80 5.88
CA ASN A 459 -26.00 13.90 6.73
C ASN A 459 -27.31 14.50 6.19
N ASN A 460 -28.25 14.77 7.10
CA ASN A 460 -29.49 15.44 6.74
C ASN A 460 -29.23 16.94 6.55
N ILE A 461 -29.10 17.37 5.29
CA ILE A 461 -28.86 18.77 4.92
C ILE A 461 -29.98 19.72 5.34
N LEU A 462 -31.18 19.22 5.63
CA LEU A 462 -32.29 20.03 6.16
C LEU A 462 -32.06 20.51 7.60
N LYS A 463 -31.06 19.94 8.29
CA LYS A 463 -30.66 20.38 9.64
C LYS A 463 -29.65 21.54 9.61
N LEU A 464 -29.11 21.89 8.45
CA LEU A 464 -28.26 23.08 8.31
C LEU A 464 -29.09 24.35 8.48
N GLU A 465 -28.47 25.46 8.87
CA GLU A 465 -29.17 26.74 8.92
C GLU A 465 -29.62 27.17 7.51
N PRO A 466 -30.74 27.90 7.35
CA PRO A 466 -31.27 28.26 6.02
C PRO A 466 -30.24 28.92 5.10
N LEU A 467 -29.39 29.79 5.63
CA LEU A 467 -28.31 30.43 4.85
C LEU A 467 -27.26 29.41 4.39
N GLU A 468 -26.93 28.41 5.20
CA GLU A 468 -26.01 27.34 4.85
C GLU A 468 -26.62 26.42 3.79
N GLN A 469 -27.92 26.12 3.88
CA GLN A 469 -28.65 25.39 2.85
C GLN A 469 -28.61 26.12 1.50
N TYR A 470 -28.81 27.44 1.51
CA TYR A 470 -28.70 28.28 0.32
C TYR A 470 -27.28 28.23 -0.27
N LYS A 471 -26.27 28.50 0.56
CA LYS A 471 -24.86 28.43 0.14
C LYS A 471 -24.46 27.06 -0.39
N LEU A 472 -25.02 25.98 0.15
CA LEU A 472 -24.71 24.62 -0.27
C LEU A 472 -25.14 24.37 -1.72
N TRP A 473 -26.38 24.72 -2.09
CA TRP A 473 -26.82 24.53 -3.48
C TRP A 473 -26.03 25.45 -4.41
N VAL A 474 -25.72 26.69 -4.00
CA VAL A 474 -24.90 27.60 -4.80
C VAL A 474 -23.52 26.99 -5.07
N ALA A 475 -22.86 26.41 -4.06
CA ALA A 475 -21.53 25.82 -4.22
C ALA A 475 -21.55 24.54 -5.08
N VAL A 476 -22.51 23.65 -4.86
CA VAL A 476 -22.59 22.36 -5.57
C VAL A 476 -23.05 22.53 -7.03
N CYS A 477 -23.98 23.45 -7.30
CA CYS A 477 -24.45 23.74 -8.66
C CYS A 477 -23.38 24.40 -9.54
N ARG A 478 -22.28 24.92 -8.97
CA ARG A 478 -21.13 25.39 -9.76
C ARG A 478 -20.34 24.25 -10.41
N ASN A 479 -20.68 22.98 -10.15
CA ASN A 479 -19.99 21.83 -10.73
C ASN A 479 -20.35 21.63 -12.21
N LEU A 480 -19.33 21.47 -13.07
CA LEU A 480 -19.49 21.30 -14.53
C LEU A 480 -19.94 19.89 -14.95
N LYS A 481 -20.14 18.97 -14.00
CA LYS A 481 -20.63 17.62 -14.29
C LYS A 481 -22.10 17.63 -14.71
N GLU A 482 -22.55 16.51 -15.27
CA GLU A 482 -23.98 16.33 -15.57
C GLU A 482 -24.82 16.39 -14.28
N PRO A 483 -26.05 16.94 -14.32
CA PRO A 483 -26.92 17.08 -13.16
C PRO A 483 -27.13 15.79 -12.37
N LYS A 484 -27.16 14.63 -13.03
CA LYS A 484 -27.31 13.33 -12.37
C LYS A 484 -26.22 13.03 -11.32
N HIS A 485 -25.03 13.63 -11.43
CA HIS A 485 -23.92 13.37 -10.51
C HIS A 485 -23.98 14.21 -9.23
N PHE A 486 -24.57 15.40 -9.28
CA PHE A 486 -24.56 16.34 -8.15
C PHE A 486 -25.95 16.72 -7.65
N LEU A 487 -26.95 16.81 -8.52
CA LEU A 487 -28.28 17.28 -8.14
C LEU A 487 -28.99 16.38 -7.13
N PRO A 488 -28.87 15.02 -7.17
CA PRO A 488 -29.51 14.16 -6.18
C PRO A 488 -29.21 14.54 -4.73
N CYS A 489 -28.00 15.03 -4.42
CA CYS A 489 -27.65 15.41 -3.05
C CYS A 489 -28.36 16.68 -2.57
N LEU A 490 -28.86 17.52 -3.50
CA LEU A 490 -29.53 18.79 -3.19
C LEU A 490 -31.06 18.68 -3.20
N LEU A 491 -31.64 17.68 -3.85
CA LEU A 491 -33.10 17.50 -3.92
C LEU A 491 -33.84 17.53 -2.57
N PRO A 492 -33.26 17.07 -1.43
CA PRO A 492 -33.91 17.25 -0.14
C PRO A 492 -34.29 18.71 0.18
N LEU A 493 -33.56 19.71 -0.34
CA LEU A 493 -33.82 21.14 -0.10
C LEU A 493 -35.21 21.62 -0.58
N LEU A 494 -35.86 20.88 -1.50
CA LEU A 494 -37.26 21.14 -1.88
C LEU A 494 -38.26 20.95 -0.72
N LYS A 495 -37.81 20.32 0.36
CA LYS A 495 -38.55 20.14 1.62
C LYS A 495 -38.01 21.02 2.74
N SER A 496 -37.23 22.06 2.44
CA SER A 496 -36.75 23.02 3.44
C SER A 496 -37.92 23.73 4.14
N ASN A 497 -37.72 24.05 5.42
CA ASN A 497 -38.65 24.86 6.19
C ASN A 497 -38.56 26.35 5.85
N SER A 498 -37.44 26.81 5.26
CA SER A 498 -37.34 28.16 4.72
C SER A 498 -37.94 28.20 3.32
N GLU A 499 -38.90 29.09 3.11
CA GLU A 499 -39.57 29.24 1.83
C GLU A 499 -38.61 29.87 0.80
N THR A 500 -37.73 30.77 1.23
CA THR A 500 -36.70 31.43 0.42
C THR A 500 -35.73 30.40 -0.11
N VAL A 501 -35.27 29.47 0.74
CA VAL A 501 -34.37 28.39 0.29
C VAL A 501 -35.07 27.49 -0.71
N LYS A 502 -36.33 27.11 -0.44
CA LYS A 502 -37.12 26.24 -1.31
C LYS A 502 -37.38 26.90 -2.67
N GLU A 503 -37.87 28.13 -2.68
CA GLU A 503 -38.22 28.88 -3.88
C GLU A 503 -36.96 29.22 -4.70
N SER A 504 -35.89 29.69 -4.05
CA SER A 504 -34.63 29.96 -4.76
C SER A 504 -34.05 28.70 -5.43
N PHE A 505 -34.14 27.54 -4.78
CA PHE A 505 -33.70 26.29 -5.37
C PHE A 505 -34.61 25.84 -6.53
N ILE A 506 -35.93 26.03 -6.43
CA ILE A 506 -36.86 25.79 -7.56
C ILE A 506 -36.51 26.68 -8.76
N CYS A 507 -36.30 27.98 -8.55
CA CYS A 507 -35.87 28.88 -9.62
C CYS A 507 -34.53 28.48 -10.23
N LYS A 508 -33.59 27.96 -9.43
CA LYS A 508 -32.34 27.42 -9.99
C LYS A 508 -32.55 26.17 -10.85
N LEU A 509 -33.50 25.30 -10.48
CA LEU A 509 -33.87 24.14 -11.30
C LEU A 509 -34.54 24.56 -12.62
N GLU A 510 -35.36 25.62 -12.61
CA GLU A 510 -35.93 26.24 -13.81
C GLU A 510 -34.80 26.74 -14.73
N GLU A 511 -33.85 27.50 -14.20
CA GLU A 511 -32.68 27.98 -14.95
C GLU A 511 -31.84 26.81 -15.52
N PHE A 512 -31.55 25.79 -14.73
CA PHE A 512 -30.80 24.61 -15.19
C PHE A 512 -31.54 23.77 -16.22
N SER A 513 -32.88 23.81 -16.24
CA SER A 513 -33.65 23.17 -17.29
C SER A 513 -33.44 23.83 -18.66
N GLU A 514 -33.03 25.10 -18.72
CA GLU A 514 -32.63 25.75 -19.98
C GLU A 514 -31.32 25.18 -20.53
N ASP A 515 -30.40 24.86 -19.63
CA ASP A 515 -29.04 24.43 -19.97
C ASP A 515 -28.93 22.93 -20.24
N TYR A 516 -29.64 22.10 -19.48
CA TYR A 516 -29.57 20.64 -19.57
C TYR A 516 -30.87 20.00 -20.06
N GLY A 517 -31.93 20.77 -20.28
CA GLY A 517 -33.18 20.32 -20.93
C GLY A 517 -33.76 19.07 -20.28
N GLY A 518 -34.03 18.07 -21.13
CA GLY A 518 -34.63 16.79 -20.75
C GLY A 518 -33.89 16.01 -19.65
N HIS A 519 -32.59 16.28 -19.44
CA HIS A 519 -31.83 15.63 -18.36
C HIS A 519 -32.30 16.06 -16.97
N ILE A 520 -32.74 17.31 -16.79
CA ILE A 520 -33.27 17.81 -15.51
C ILE A 520 -34.67 17.24 -15.28
N THR A 521 -35.55 17.33 -16.26
CA THR A 521 -36.94 16.86 -16.10
C THR A 521 -37.00 15.35 -15.90
N GLN A 522 -36.20 14.56 -16.62
CA GLN A 522 -36.10 13.12 -16.39
C GLN A 522 -35.64 12.80 -14.95
N LEU A 523 -34.58 13.48 -14.48
CA LEU A 523 -34.05 13.26 -13.14
C LEU A 523 -35.07 13.63 -12.05
N LEU A 524 -35.84 14.71 -12.25
CA LEU A 524 -36.88 15.12 -11.30
C LEU A 524 -38.07 14.15 -11.31
N GLU A 525 -38.48 13.66 -12.47
CA GLU A 525 -39.55 12.68 -12.64
C GLU A 525 -39.26 11.39 -11.86
N GLU A 526 -38.03 10.88 -11.96
CA GLU A 526 -37.55 9.71 -11.21
C GLU A 526 -37.56 9.89 -9.68
N LYS A 527 -37.70 11.13 -9.19
CA LYS A 527 -37.64 11.49 -7.76
C LYS A 527 -38.96 12.04 -7.21
N ILE A 528 -40.04 11.97 -8.00
CA ILE A 528 -41.40 12.28 -7.55
C ILE A 528 -41.79 11.36 -6.38
N GLY A 529 -42.42 11.92 -5.36
CA GLY A 529 -42.86 11.20 -4.16
C GLY A 529 -41.75 10.90 -3.15
N ILE A 530 -40.47 10.99 -3.54
CA ILE A 530 -39.32 10.85 -2.64
C ILE A 530 -38.90 12.22 -2.12
N TYR A 531 -38.52 13.13 -3.03
CA TYR A 531 -38.08 14.49 -2.72
C TYR A 531 -38.92 15.54 -3.43
N VAL A 532 -39.36 15.24 -4.66
CA VAL A 532 -40.08 16.17 -5.52
C VAL A 532 -41.60 15.94 -5.39
N SER A 533 -42.37 17.02 -5.26
CA SER A 533 -43.84 16.95 -5.36
C SER A 533 -44.29 17.06 -6.82
N GLN A 534 -45.47 16.52 -7.14
CA GLN A 534 -46.04 16.62 -8.49
C GLN A 534 -46.14 18.08 -8.96
N GLN A 535 -46.52 18.99 -8.06
CA GLN A 535 -46.65 20.42 -8.35
C GLN A 535 -45.32 21.07 -8.72
N ILE A 536 -44.24 20.77 -7.99
CA ILE A 536 -42.91 21.30 -8.28
C ILE A 536 -42.39 20.76 -9.62
N PHE A 537 -42.59 19.47 -9.88
CA PHE A 537 -42.22 18.87 -11.16
C PHE A 537 -42.94 19.53 -12.33
N GLU A 538 -44.27 19.69 -12.24
CA GLU A 538 -45.08 20.32 -13.29
C GLU A 538 -44.67 21.77 -13.52
N ARG A 539 -44.36 22.54 -12.46
CA ARG A 539 -43.86 23.91 -12.58
C ARG A 539 -42.58 23.97 -13.42
N ILE A 540 -41.56 23.17 -13.05
CA ILE A 540 -40.26 23.17 -13.74
C ILE A 540 -40.41 22.65 -15.18
N LYS A 541 -41.24 21.61 -15.39
CA LYS A 541 -41.52 21.09 -16.73
C LYS A 541 -42.19 22.13 -17.63
N ASN A 542 -43.20 22.82 -17.12
CA ASN A 542 -43.89 23.89 -17.86
C ASN A 542 -42.93 25.04 -18.20
N TYR A 543 -42.03 25.41 -17.28
CA TYR A 543 -41.00 26.40 -17.55
C TYR A 543 -40.07 25.96 -18.70
N SER A 544 -39.52 24.75 -18.61
CA SER A 544 -38.67 24.14 -19.64
C SER A 544 -39.37 24.08 -21.01
N ASP A 545 -40.62 23.61 -21.04
CA ASP A 545 -41.40 23.48 -22.28
C ASP A 545 -41.67 24.85 -22.91
N ASN A 546 -42.00 25.86 -22.10
CA ASN A 546 -42.18 27.23 -22.57
C ASN A 546 -40.88 27.85 -23.11
N PHE A 547 -39.76 27.63 -22.41
CA PHE A 547 -38.44 28.08 -22.85
C PHE A 547 -38.07 27.44 -24.20
N ASN A 548 -38.28 26.13 -24.35
CA ASN A 548 -38.02 25.40 -25.58
C ASN A 548 -38.89 25.89 -26.74
N ALA A 549 -40.19 26.07 -26.50
CA ALA A 549 -41.13 26.58 -27.51
C ALA A 549 -40.75 28.00 -27.99
N THR A 550 -40.31 28.85 -27.06
CA THR A 550 -39.99 30.25 -27.36
C THR A 550 -38.63 30.41 -28.03
N ASN A 551 -37.61 29.64 -27.62
CA ASN A 551 -36.22 29.86 -28.04
C ASN A 551 -35.69 28.80 -29.00
N LEU A 552 -35.96 27.51 -28.74
CA LEU A 552 -35.38 26.41 -29.53
C LEU A 552 -36.22 26.08 -30.76
N ASP A 553 -37.55 26.00 -30.61
CA ASP A 553 -38.43 25.67 -31.73
C ASP A 553 -38.47 26.77 -32.78
N VAL A 554 -38.42 28.03 -32.36
CA VAL A 554 -38.30 29.17 -33.27
C VAL A 554 -36.97 29.10 -34.04
N LYS A 555 -35.85 28.83 -33.36
CA LYS A 555 -34.55 28.65 -34.01
C LYS A 555 -34.56 27.50 -35.02
N ASN A 556 -35.12 26.35 -34.64
CA ASN A 556 -35.17 25.15 -35.48
C ASN A 556 -36.06 25.32 -36.72
N LYS A 557 -37.06 26.21 -36.67
CA LYS A 557 -37.92 26.55 -37.82
C LYS A 557 -37.25 27.49 -38.82
N ILE A 558 -36.18 28.19 -38.45
CA ILE A 558 -35.41 29.05 -39.36
C ILE A 558 -34.27 28.21 -39.95
N LEU A 559 -34.46 27.76 -41.20
CA LEU A 559 -33.51 26.88 -41.88
C LEU A 559 -32.11 27.51 -42.00
N GLU A 560 -32.03 28.83 -42.15
CA GLU A 560 -30.79 29.60 -42.21
C GLU A 560 -29.99 29.57 -40.91
N LEU A 561 -30.65 29.34 -39.77
CA LEU A 561 -30.01 29.21 -38.46
C LEU A 561 -29.68 27.76 -38.10
N ASN A 562 -30.11 26.79 -38.91
CA ASN A 562 -29.79 25.39 -38.71
C ASN A 562 -28.41 25.07 -39.32
N PRO A 563 -27.38 24.77 -38.51
CA PRO A 563 -26.03 24.52 -39.02
C PRO A 563 -25.94 23.27 -39.89
N TYR A 564 -26.83 22.29 -39.70
CA TYR A 564 -26.94 21.12 -40.59
C TYR A 564 -27.45 21.50 -41.98
N TYR A 565 -28.15 22.63 -42.11
CA TYR A 565 -28.64 23.13 -43.39
C TYR A 565 -27.65 24.11 -44.02
N THR A 566 -27.20 25.14 -43.28
CA THR A 566 -26.32 26.19 -43.81
C THR A 566 -24.85 25.82 -43.89
N HIS A 567 -24.38 24.92 -43.04
CA HIS A 567 -22.98 24.51 -42.95
C HIS A 567 -22.82 22.99 -43.12
N ASN A 568 -23.76 22.34 -43.82
CA ASN A 568 -23.80 20.88 -44.00
C ASN A 568 -22.44 20.31 -44.43
N LYS A 569 -21.78 20.96 -45.40
CA LYS A 569 -20.48 20.53 -45.90
C LYS A 569 -19.41 20.48 -44.80
N LEU A 570 -19.35 21.51 -43.94
CA LEU A 570 -18.42 21.56 -42.81
C LEU A 570 -18.75 20.49 -41.77
N PHE A 571 -20.03 20.19 -41.51
CA PHE A 571 -20.44 19.12 -40.61
C PHE A 571 -20.08 17.73 -41.15
N ILE A 572 -20.26 17.50 -42.45
CA ILE A 572 -19.85 16.26 -43.12
C ILE A 572 -18.32 16.10 -43.02
N GLU A 573 -17.56 17.17 -43.31
CA GLU A 573 -16.10 17.17 -43.22
C GLU A 573 -15.60 16.96 -41.77
N PHE A 574 -16.17 17.68 -40.80
CA PHE A 574 -15.85 17.52 -39.38
C PHE A 574 -16.13 16.09 -38.92
N ASN A 575 -17.30 15.53 -39.22
CA ASN A 575 -17.65 14.17 -38.83
C ASN A 575 -16.73 13.13 -39.49
N ALA A 576 -16.32 13.36 -40.75
CA ALA A 576 -15.37 12.50 -41.43
C ALA A 576 -13.97 12.56 -40.77
N MET A 577 -13.48 13.76 -40.43
CA MET A 577 -12.20 13.95 -39.74
C MET A 577 -12.23 13.40 -38.31
N TYR A 578 -13.28 13.70 -37.55
CA TYR A 578 -13.48 13.21 -36.19
C TYR A 578 -13.50 11.68 -36.16
N ARG A 579 -14.29 11.03 -37.04
CA ARG A 579 -14.30 9.56 -37.15
C ARG A 579 -12.92 9.02 -37.49
N ARG A 580 -12.20 9.63 -38.43
CA ARG A 580 -10.84 9.21 -38.83
C ARG A 580 -9.85 9.32 -37.66
N ASP A 581 -9.83 10.43 -36.95
CA ASP A 581 -8.89 10.68 -35.86
C ASP A 581 -9.24 9.89 -34.60
N PHE A 582 -10.53 9.66 -34.35
CA PHE A 582 -11.00 8.76 -33.30
C PHE A 582 -10.59 7.31 -33.59
N SER A 583 -10.77 6.83 -34.82
CA SER A 583 -10.27 5.51 -35.25
C SER A 583 -8.75 5.39 -35.09
N LYS A 584 -7.98 6.46 -35.39
CA LYS A 584 -6.53 6.48 -35.14
C LYS A 584 -6.19 6.38 -33.66
N LYS A 585 -6.88 7.13 -32.79
CA LYS A 585 -6.69 7.07 -31.33
C LYS A 585 -7.03 5.70 -30.75
N ILE A 586 -8.07 5.04 -31.26
CA ILE A 586 -8.42 3.67 -30.89
C ILE A 586 -7.34 2.69 -31.34
N ASN A 587 -6.89 2.79 -32.59
CA ASN A 587 -5.80 1.93 -33.10
C ASN A 587 -4.51 2.11 -32.27
N LYS A 588 -4.23 3.34 -31.83
CA LYS A 588 -3.10 3.64 -30.96
C LYS A 588 -3.29 3.10 -29.53
N GLY A 589 -4.47 3.28 -28.94
CA GLY A 589 -4.81 2.74 -27.62
C GLY A 589 -4.88 1.21 -27.57
N GLY A 590 -5.23 0.55 -28.68
CA GLY A 590 -5.14 -0.90 -28.84
C GLY A 590 -3.71 -1.42 -29.00
N GLN A 591 -2.77 -0.57 -29.43
CA GLN A 591 -1.33 -0.88 -29.47
C GLN A 591 -0.63 -0.59 -28.14
N GLU A 592 -1.15 0.35 -27.33
CA GLU A 592 -0.48 0.83 -26.09
C GLU A 592 -0.99 0.16 -24.79
N ASN A 593 -2.14 -0.54 -24.79
CA ASN A 593 -2.68 -1.24 -23.60
C ASN A 593 -2.66 -2.79 -23.75
N SER A 594 -1.91 -3.47 -22.86
CA SER A 594 -1.62 -4.92 -22.94
C SER A 594 -2.82 -5.87 -22.78
N PHE A 595 -3.94 -5.41 -22.23
CA PHE A 595 -5.09 -6.26 -21.95
C PHE A 595 -5.85 -6.69 -23.21
N LEU A 596 -5.96 -5.81 -24.22
CA LEU A 596 -6.63 -6.14 -25.49
C LEU A 596 -5.72 -6.96 -26.41
N SER A 597 -4.40 -6.77 -26.34
CA SER A 597 -3.43 -7.60 -27.07
C SER A 597 -3.36 -9.05 -26.58
N GLN A 598 -3.77 -9.32 -25.33
CA GLN A 598 -3.80 -10.67 -24.76
C GLN A 598 -5.04 -11.49 -25.17
N LEU A 599 -6.09 -10.85 -25.70
CA LEU A 599 -7.36 -11.54 -25.99
C LEU A 599 -7.60 -11.89 -27.47
N ALA A 600 -6.80 -11.39 -28.42
CA ALA A 600 -6.95 -11.77 -29.84
C ALA A 600 -5.64 -11.65 -30.63
N THR A 601 -5.10 -12.79 -31.08
CA THR A 601 -3.79 -12.86 -31.75
C THR A 601 -3.79 -12.52 -33.25
N THR A 602 -4.92 -12.33 -33.92
CA THR A 602 -4.94 -11.71 -35.27
C THR A 602 -6.36 -11.34 -35.65
N VAL A 603 -6.61 -10.05 -35.89
CA VAL A 603 -7.91 -9.55 -36.35
C VAL A 603 -7.78 -9.16 -37.82
N GLN A 604 -8.48 -9.87 -38.70
CA GLN A 604 -8.59 -9.47 -40.11
C GLN A 604 -9.77 -8.49 -40.28
N LEU A 605 -9.49 -7.30 -40.79
CA LEU A 605 -10.49 -6.28 -41.09
C LEU A 605 -11.17 -6.59 -42.44
N GLY A 606 -12.48 -6.87 -42.40
CA GLY A 606 -13.27 -7.04 -43.61
C GLY A 606 -13.65 -5.70 -44.24
N LYS A 607 -13.68 -5.62 -45.58
CA LYS A 607 -14.25 -4.47 -46.32
C LYS A 607 -15.74 -4.34 -45.95
N GLY A 608 -16.07 -3.39 -45.07
CA GLY A 608 -17.45 -3.18 -44.59
C GLY A 608 -17.58 -2.81 -43.10
N GLY A 609 -16.48 -2.72 -42.34
CA GLY A 609 -16.53 -2.27 -40.94
C GLY A 609 -16.86 -3.36 -39.91
N GLY A 610 -16.65 -4.63 -40.28
CA GLY A 610 -16.68 -5.77 -39.37
C GLY A 610 -15.30 -6.38 -39.15
N TRP A 611 -15.17 -7.19 -38.11
CA TRP A 611 -13.93 -7.87 -37.74
C TRP A 611 -14.16 -9.37 -37.52
N ARG A 612 -13.10 -10.17 -37.75
CA ARG A 612 -13.10 -11.64 -37.65
C ARG A 612 -11.99 -12.09 -36.68
N ILE A 613 -12.29 -13.03 -35.79
CA ILE A 613 -11.28 -13.71 -34.95
C ILE A 613 -10.90 -15.04 -35.62
N GLY A 614 -9.65 -15.17 -36.04
CA GLY A 614 -9.13 -16.41 -36.63
C GLY A 614 -9.91 -16.85 -37.88
N GLU A 615 -10.05 -18.17 -38.07
CA GLU A 615 -10.67 -18.77 -39.27
C GLU A 615 -12.21 -18.91 -39.21
N ARG A 616 -12.91 -18.35 -38.21
CA ARG A 616 -14.39 -18.48 -38.12
C ARG A 616 -15.12 -17.59 -39.12
N GLU A 617 -16.06 -18.11 -39.91
CA GLU A 617 -16.74 -17.37 -41.00
C GLU A 617 -17.62 -16.17 -40.55
N GLU A 618 -17.94 -16.05 -39.26
CA GLU A 618 -18.80 -14.99 -38.74
C GLU A 618 -18.06 -13.63 -38.64
N ILE A 619 -18.53 -12.65 -39.40
CA ILE A 619 -18.10 -11.26 -39.32
C ILE A 619 -18.88 -10.56 -38.21
N SER A 620 -18.21 -10.22 -37.11
CA SER A 620 -18.80 -9.43 -36.03
C SER A 620 -18.75 -7.94 -36.38
N LYS A 621 -19.86 -7.21 -36.20
CA LYS A 621 -19.86 -5.74 -36.35
C LYS A 621 -18.93 -5.13 -35.28
N LEU A 622 -18.13 -4.13 -35.67
CA LEU A 622 -17.42 -3.29 -34.71
C LEU A 622 -18.45 -2.62 -33.80
N GLY A 623 -18.45 -2.95 -32.51
CA GLY A 623 -19.23 -2.22 -31.52
C GLY A 623 -18.76 -0.77 -31.51
N SER A 624 -19.67 0.17 -31.76
CA SER A 624 -19.40 1.59 -31.56
C SER A 624 -19.46 1.88 -30.07
N PHE A 625 -18.31 2.11 -29.45
CA PHE A 625 -18.26 2.71 -28.12
C PHE A 625 -18.33 4.22 -28.28
N GLY A 626 -19.50 4.79 -27.96
CA GLY A 626 -19.69 6.22 -27.78
C GLY A 626 -19.74 6.53 -26.29
N VAL A 627 -18.94 7.48 -25.84
CA VAL A 627 -19.15 8.12 -24.54
C VAL A 627 -19.87 9.43 -24.83
N SER A 628 -21.16 9.50 -24.49
CA SER A 628 -21.91 10.75 -24.51
C SER A 628 -21.92 11.35 -23.11
N PHE A 629 -21.53 12.62 -22.99
CA PHE A 629 -21.74 13.41 -21.79
C PHE A 629 -22.42 14.73 -22.17
N ALA A 630 -23.33 15.20 -21.34
CA ALA A 630 -24.04 16.45 -21.51
C ALA A 630 -23.23 17.61 -20.94
N LEU A 631 -23.08 18.66 -21.75
CA LEU A 631 -22.56 19.95 -21.35
C LEU A 631 -23.72 20.96 -21.37
N PRO A 632 -23.66 22.02 -20.55
CA PRO A 632 -24.72 23.02 -20.53
C PRO A 632 -24.81 23.75 -21.87
N ARG A 633 -26.04 24.06 -22.30
CA ARG A 633 -26.33 24.81 -23.54
C ARG A 633 -25.52 26.11 -23.61
N SER A 634 -25.44 26.85 -22.52
CA SER A 634 -24.68 28.10 -22.40
C SER A 634 -23.21 27.95 -22.84
N TYR A 635 -22.54 26.84 -22.50
CA TYR A 635 -21.19 26.54 -22.96
C TYR A 635 -21.08 26.38 -24.49
N PHE A 636 -22.09 25.82 -25.14
CA PHE A 636 -22.10 25.67 -26.60
C PHE A 636 -22.38 26.98 -27.35
N ILE A 637 -23.10 27.91 -26.73
CA ILE A 637 -23.46 29.18 -27.37
C ILE A 637 -22.34 30.21 -27.19
N PHE A 638 -21.77 30.30 -25.99
CA PHE A 638 -20.72 31.26 -25.65
C PHE A 638 -19.64 30.61 -24.79
N PRO A 639 -18.79 29.72 -25.34
CA PRO A 639 -17.81 28.97 -24.56
C PRO A 639 -16.84 29.87 -23.79
N ASP A 640 -16.30 30.92 -24.43
CA ASP A 640 -15.35 31.83 -23.79
C ASP A 640 -15.98 32.62 -22.64
N LYS A 641 -17.25 33.05 -22.83
CA LYS A 641 -18.00 33.77 -21.79
C LYS A 641 -18.31 32.84 -20.63
N TYR A 642 -18.76 31.63 -20.92
CA TYR A 642 -19.05 30.61 -19.91
C TYR A 642 -17.79 30.26 -19.12
N ASP A 643 -16.66 30.00 -19.77
CA ASP A 643 -15.40 29.69 -19.10
C ASP A 643 -14.90 30.86 -18.25
N MET A 644 -15.11 32.10 -18.71
CA MET A 644 -14.80 33.29 -17.93
C MET A 644 -15.70 33.41 -16.69
N GLU A 645 -17.03 33.36 -16.85
CA GLU A 645 -18.00 33.50 -15.75
C GLU A 645 -17.84 32.38 -14.72
N MET A 646 -17.79 31.12 -15.17
CA MET A 646 -17.53 29.98 -14.28
C MET A 646 -16.14 30.06 -13.64
N GLY A 647 -15.14 30.51 -14.40
CA GLY A 647 -13.79 30.70 -13.90
C GLY A 647 -13.72 31.73 -12.78
N VAL A 648 -14.44 32.84 -12.93
CA VAL A 648 -14.61 33.89 -11.92
C VAL A 648 -15.34 33.34 -10.69
N GLU A 649 -16.51 32.73 -10.87
CA GLU A 649 -17.32 32.19 -9.77
C GLU A 649 -16.61 31.09 -8.96
N MET A 650 -15.75 30.30 -9.60
CA MET A 650 -14.97 29.25 -8.93
C MET A 650 -13.72 29.79 -8.21
N ARG A 651 -13.19 30.95 -8.62
CA ARG A 651 -11.90 31.47 -8.13
C ARG A 651 -12.01 32.67 -7.21
N GLU A 652 -13.16 33.32 -7.15
CA GLU A 652 -13.38 34.48 -6.29
C GLU A 652 -13.90 34.09 -4.91
N ASP A 653 -13.30 34.69 -3.87
CA ASP A 653 -13.75 34.53 -2.50
C ASP A 653 -15.12 35.20 -2.34
N TRP A 654 -16.01 34.57 -1.57
CA TRP A 654 -17.27 35.21 -1.18
C TRP A 654 -16.97 36.35 -0.20
N GLN A 655 -17.47 37.54 -0.51
CA GLN A 655 -17.27 38.75 0.27
C GLN A 655 -18.35 38.91 1.34
N GLU A 656 -18.05 39.77 2.31
CA GLU A 656 -19.05 40.26 3.25
C GLU A 656 -20.05 41.13 2.47
N GLY A 657 -21.32 40.70 2.41
CA GLY A 657 -22.36 41.37 1.63
C GLY A 657 -23.01 40.50 0.56
N ASP A 658 -22.29 39.52 0.00
CA ASP A 658 -22.74 38.72 -1.16
C ASP A 658 -24.08 38.00 -0.94
N PHE A 659 -24.43 37.74 0.32
CA PHE A 659 -25.64 37.02 0.71
C PHE A 659 -26.65 37.87 1.50
N ASP A 660 -26.45 39.19 1.60
CA ASP A 660 -27.25 40.02 2.50
C ASP A 660 -28.73 40.09 2.09
N LEU A 661 -29.02 40.14 0.78
CA LEU A 661 -30.39 40.07 0.27
C LEU A 661 -31.09 38.76 0.68
N ILE A 662 -30.37 37.64 0.60
CA ILE A 662 -30.91 36.33 0.99
C ILE A 662 -31.08 36.23 2.49
N LYS A 663 -30.16 36.78 3.28
CA LYS A 663 -30.31 36.87 4.75
C LYS A 663 -31.54 37.67 5.12
N GLU A 664 -31.78 38.80 4.44
CA GLU A 664 -32.96 39.64 4.65
C GLU A 664 -34.25 38.83 4.39
N PHE A 665 -34.35 38.17 3.23
CA PHE A 665 -35.51 37.33 2.91
C PHE A 665 -35.73 36.21 3.92
N ILE A 666 -34.68 35.48 4.31
CA ILE A 666 -34.76 34.43 5.34
C ILE A 666 -35.24 35.02 6.69
N SER A 667 -34.75 36.20 7.07
CA SER A 667 -35.14 36.84 8.34
C SER A 667 -36.60 37.28 8.37
N ASN A 668 -37.16 37.66 7.22
CA ASN A 668 -38.56 38.05 7.08
C ASN A 668 -39.53 36.86 7.17
N GLU A 669 -39.05 35.62 7.03
CA GLU A 669 -39.85 34.39 7.20
C GLU A 669 -39.97 33.93 8.65
N GLN A 670 -39.05 34.41 9.50
CA GLN A 670 -38.98 34.07 10.92
C GLN A 670 -39.74 35.05 11.80
N GLN A 671 -40.28 36.13 11.21
CA GLN A 671 -41.21 37.08 11.82
C GLN A 671 -42.64 36.65 11.55
#